data_AF-A0AAN6FEQ8-F1
#
_entry.id   AF-A0AAN6FEQ8-F1
#
_cell.length_a   1.000
_cell.length_b   1.000
_cell.length_c   1.000
_cell.angle_alpha   90.00
_cell.angle_beta   90.00
_cell.angle_gamma   90.00
#
_symmetry.space_group_name_H-M   'P 1'
#
loop_
_entity.id
_entity.type
_entity.pdbx_description
1 polymer ?
#
loop_
_entity_poly.entity_id
_entity_poly.type
_entity_poly.pdbx_seq_one_letter_code
_entity_poly.pdbx_strand_id
1 'polypeptide(L)'
;MSNHLSIQAAREDDMADITGILLSSFGHMPVEQAMGNVDTPEGRKAMRERHLHAWREHAKVTDLPCGIKCVHTDPTTGEQTVVGFSEWYIYANPSTPEHHERANALVSGNWISEDVLREKVQTAMKPTIDTRRKWLHGRKCAVLMYACVDPAWRRQGAATMCVQWGVRKCSELGIMAFLEATEEGQHVYKKCGFVEVEKVKMKYSMILAGAATAVSAQTTYYAGAANVNNLTFQATINIDARKQYQKMLGGGCSGAFGAACATNSLSAADQNTVVETLFDENIGALSILRNLIGSSPGTTILPVCPATPNSVANYTFPTANNDSCQLTLAQNALKFNPDLYVYADAWSAPGCFKSSGVENGVGNGVICGVRRSNCTYDWREQYANYLIEYVRLYQARGVKVSLLGAYNEPDFNPITYSAMLSDGYQAYDFLSVFYPMVKKAFPSLSVSCCDSTGARQQRDLLYELGRVGGLNLFDVNTYHNYQSDIKEPFDDLLHGQPTLETEWSDGGSTWVSAWDVQGQNFEGFQWAIYMHNAFKNNVAGWSHWWCTWTQPTDASLVAVNGTSYQVSARLWAFAGYFRFARPGAMRLAATTSVMEVYVTAWENTNGTIAIPVINAAHYTYTLDMNLAGTNVTHVVAYLTDNTHNVTLTNETFAVNGGKFTAEIEPRSMKTFFLDCN
;
A
#
# COMPACT_ATOMS: atom_id res chain seq x y z
N MET A 1 -10.95 1.73 17.11
CA MET A 1 -10.87 0.27 17.35
C MET A 1 -10.47 -0.35 16.03
N SER A 2 -9.29 -0.93 15.99
CA SER A 2 -8.71 -1.58 14.81
C SER A 2 -9.48 -2.88 14.59
N ASN A 3 -10.45 -2.90 13.68
CA ASN A 3 -11.17 -4.14 13.40
C ASN A 3 -10.26 -5.05 12.57
N HIS A 4 -9.70 -6.08 13.18
CA HIS A 4 -8.89 -7.12 12.53
C HIS A 4 -9.77 -8.09 11.72
N LEU A 5 -10.77 -7.57 11.00
CA LEU A 5 -11.71 -8.31 10.19
C LEU A 5 -11.29 -8.25 8.72
N SER A 6 -11.35 -9.38 8.01
CA SER A 6 -11.10 -9.48 6.58
C SER A 6 -12.21 -10.28 5.89
N ILE A 7 -12.40 -10.06 4.59
CA ILE A 7 -13.34 -10.84 3.76
C ILE A 7 -12.54 -11.80 2.87
N GLN A 8 -12.97 -13.06 2.83
CA GLN A 8 -12.35 -14.11 2.03
C GLN A 8 -13.44 -14.96 1.35
N ALA A 9 -13.10 -15.62 0.25
CA ALA A 9 -13.94 -16.68 -0.30
C ALA A 9 -13.93 -17.88 0.67
N ALA A 10 -15.10 -18.44 0.93
CA ALA A 10 -15.21 -19.65 1.73
C ALA A 10 -14.79 -20.88 0.90
N ARG A 11 -14.14 -21.82 1.56
CA ARG A 11 -13.67 -23.11 1.01
C ARG A 11 -14.46 -24.26 1.64
N GLU A 12 -14.40 -25.43 1.02
CA GLU A 12 -15.11 -26.60 1.58
C GLU A 12 -14.66 -26.93 3.01
N ASP A 13 -13.38 -26.72 3.34
CA ASP A 13 -12.83 -26.93 4.69
C ASP A 13 -13.43 -25.98 5.74
N ASP A 14 -13.88 -24.79 5.34
CA ASP A 14 -14.49 -23.81 6.24
C ASP A 14 -15.92 -24.21 6.66
N MET A 15 -16.51 -25.19 5.98
CA MET A 15 -17.93 -25.51 6.17
C MET A 15 -18.26 -26.06 7.55
N ALA A 16 -17.29 -26.64 8.26
CA ALA A 16 -17.52 -27.06 9.64
C ALA A 16 -17.85 -25.86 10.54
N ASP A 17 -17.06 -24.80 10.46
CA ASP A 17 -17.22 -23.58 11.24
C ASP A 17 -18.45 -22.79 10.79
N ILE A 18 -18.62 -22.65 9.47
CA ILE A 18 -19.78 -21.98 8.88
C ILE A 18 -21.09 -22.67 9.30
N THR A 19 -21.14 -24.00 9.32
CA THR A 19 -22.33 -24.75 9.79
C THR A 19 -22.64 -24.43 11.26
N GLY A 20 -21.61 -24.26 12.10
CA GLY A 20 -21.80 -23.82 13.49
C GLY A 20 -22.46 -22.45 13.58
N ILE A 21 -21.98 -21.48 12.80
CA ILE A 21 -22.53 -20.12 12.78
C ILE A 21 -23.95 -20.10 12.23
N LEU A 22 -24.23 -20.85 11.15
CA LEU A 22 -25.56 -20.98 10.55
C LEU A 22 -26.57 -21.54 11.55
N LEU A 23 -26.24 -22.63 12.25
CA LEU A 23 -27.11 -23.23 13.27
C LEU A 23 -27.35 -22.29 14.45
N SER A 24 -26.33 -21.58 14.92
CA SER A 24 -26.49 -20.59 16.00
C SER A 24 -27.40 -19.42 15.59
N SER A 25 -27.42 -19.08 14.30
CA SER A 25 -28.18 -17.96 13.77
C SER A 25 -29.60 -18.33 13.38
N PHE A 26 -29.83 -19.54 12.89
CA PHE A 26 -31.10 -19.94 12.26
C PHE A 26 -31.74 -21.20 12.86
N GLY A 27 -31.00 -22.06 13.55
CA GLY A 27 -31.48 -23.36 14.05
C GLY A 27 -32.60 -23.29 15.09
N HIS A 28 -32.89 -22.10 15.63
CA HIS A 28 -34.04 -21.84 16.49
C HIS A 28 -35.35 -21.64 15.70
N MET A 29 -35.29 -21.42 14.39
CA MET A 29 -36.47 -21.18 13.56
C MET A 29 -37.17 -22.51 13.23
N PRO A 30 -38.50 -22.63 13.45
CA PRO A 30 -39.21 -23.89 13.21
C PRO A 30 -39.10 -24.41 11.77
N VAL A 31 -39.06 -23.50 10.78
CA VAL A 31 -38.89 -23.88 9.36
C VAL A 31 -37.51 -24.47 9.06
N GLU A 32 -36.47 -23.97 9.72
CA GLU A 32 -35.09 -24.46 9.60
C GLU A 32 -34.96 -25.85 10.23
N GLN A 33 -35.57 -26.04 11.39
CA GLN A 33 -35.64 -27.34 12.05
C GLN A 33 -36.37 -28.38 11.19
N ALA A 34 -37.51 -28.00 10.59
CA ALA A 34 -38.27 -28.87 9.69
C ALA A 34 -37.52 -29.21 8.39
N MET A 35 -36.62 -28.34 7.94
CA MET A 35 -35.69 -28.60 6.84
C MET A 35 -34.52 -29.52 7.24
N GLY A 36 -34.42 -29.89 8.52
CA GLY A 36 -33.35 -30.70 9.06
C GLY A 36 -32.08 -29.92 9.39
N ASN A 37 -32.16 -28.59 9.52
CA ASN A 37 -31.07 -27.74 10.02
C ASN A 37 -31.07 -27.77 11.56
N VAL A 38 -30.70 -28.92 12.12
CA VAL A 38 -30.67 -29.19 13.55
C VAL A 38 -29.25 -29.46 14.04
N ASP A 39 -28.99 -29.11 15.29
CA ASP A 39 -27.69 -29.30 15.93
C ASP A 39 -27.49 -30.75 16.43
N THR A 40 -27.45 -31.68 15.47
CA THR A 40 -27.05 -33.08 15.66
C THR A 40 -25.94 -33.44 14.68
N PRO A 41 -25.13 -34.48 14.94
CA PRO A 41 -24.10 -34.91 14.00
C PRO A 41 -24.64 -35.15 12.58
N GLU A 42 -25.80 -35.82 12.47
CA GLU A 42 -26.47 -36.10 11.20
C GLU A 42 -27.03 -34.83 10.56
N GLY A 43 -27.63 -33.93 11.36
CA GLY A 43 -28.17 -32.65 10.90
C GLY A 43 -27.08 -31.71 10.35
N ARG A 44 -25.97 -31.56 11.08
CA ARG A 44 -24.79 -30.80 10.65
C ARG A 44 -24.21 -31.34 9.35
N LYS A 45 -24.07 -32.68 9.25
CA LYS A 45 -23.59 -33.33 8.02
C LYS A 45 -24.53 -33.06 6.84
N ALA A 46 -25.84 -33.23 7.04
CA ALA A 46 -26.82 -33.02 5.98
C ALA A 46 -26.88 -31.55 5.52
N MET A 47 -26.79 -30.59 6.44
CA MET A 47 -26.74 -29.15 6.13
C MET A 47 -25.50 -28.81 5.31
N ARG A 48 -24.32 -29.28 5.75
CA ARG A 48 -23.06 -29.10 5.03
C ARG A 48 -23.15 -29.59 3.58
N GLU A 49 -23.62 -30.81 3.37
CA GLU A 49 -23.75 -31.38 2.03
C GLU A 49 -24.71 -30.58 1.13
N ARG A 50 -25.80 -30.04 1.68
CA ARG A 50 -26.73 -29.18 0.92
C ARG A 50 -26.06 -27.90 0.44
N HIS A 51 -25.37 -27.18 1.32
CA HIS A 51 -24.66 -25.95 0.97
C HIS A 51 -23.51 -26.23 -0.02
N LEU A 52 -22.71 -27.28 0.20
CA LEU A 52 -21.65 -27.67 -0.74
C LEU A 52 -22.19 -28.07 -2.11
N HIS A 53 -23.31 -28.81 -2.16
CA HIS A 53 -23.97 -29.12 -3.42
C HIS A 53 -24.40 -27.84 -4.15
N ALA A 54 -25.03 -26.91 -3.43
CA ALA A 54 -25.39 -25.60 -3.93
C ALA A 54 -24.18 -24.81 -4.49
N TRP A 55 -23.04 -24.83 -3.79
CA TRP A 55 -21.82 -24.16 -4.24
C TRP A 55 -21.27 -24.76 -5.52
N ARG A 56 -21.26 -26.09 -5.60
CA ARG A 56 -20.82 -26.82 -6.80
C ARG A 56 -21.74 -26.56 -7.98
N GLU A 57 -23.05 -26.44 -7.78
CA GLU A 57 -23.97 -26.04 -8.86
C GLU A 57 -23.79 -24.59 -9.31
N HIS A 58 -23.47 -23.67 -8.38
CA HIS A 58 -23.19 -22.27 -8.69
C HIS A 58 -21.88 -22.12 -9.49
N ALA A 59 -20.83 -22.84 -9.10
CA ALA A 59 -19.54 -22.85 -9.79
C ALA A 59 -19.61 -23.35 -11.25
N LYS A 60 -20.67 -24.07 -11.65
CA LYS A 60 -20.86 -24.49 -13.05
C LYS A 60 -21.22 -23.35 -14.00
N VAL A 61 -21.68 -22.20 -13.49
CA VAL A 61 -22.19 -21.09 -14.31
C VAL A 61 -21.43 -19.78 -14.12
N THR A 62 -20.53 -19.70 -13.14
CA THR A 62 -19.68 -18.54 -12.90
C THR A 62 -18.45 -18.93 -12.09
N ASP A 63 -17.33 -18.26 -12.33
CA ASP A 63 -16.10 -18.40 -11.54
C ASP A 63 -16.14 -17.60 -10.21
N LEU A 64 -17.22 -16.85 -9.98
CA LEU A 64 -17.38 -16.09 -8.75
C LEU A 64 -17.75 -17.01 -7.60
N PRO A 65 -17.14 -16.87 -6.41
CA PRO A 65 -17.53 -17.65 -5.25
C PRO A 65 -18.92 -17.24 -4.77
N CYS A 66 -19.74 -18.23 -4.40
CA CYS A 66 -21.02 -17.99 -3.73
C CYS A 66 -20.87 -17.84 -2.21
N GLY A 67 -19.98 -18.60 -1.58
CA GLY A 67 -19.73 -18.52 -0.14
C GLY A 67 -18.67 -17.48 0.19
N ILE A 68 -18.99 -16.53 1.07
CA ILE A 68 -18.10 -15.45 1.50
C ILE A 68 -18.04 -15.41 3.02
N LYS A 69 -16.83 -15.52 3.56
CA LYS A 69 -16.60 -15.52 5.00
C LYS A 69 -15.94 -14.21 5.45
N CYS A 70 -16.31 -13.76 6.65
CA CYS A 70 -15.59 -12.75 7.40
C CYS A 70 -14.72 -13.46 8.44
N VAL A 71 -13.43 -13.12 8.44
CA VAL A 71 -12.42 -13.73 9.30
C VAL A 71 -11.87 -12.67 10.23
N HIS A 72 -11.84 -12.96 11.53
CA HIS A 72 -11.08 -12.21 12.52
C HIS A 72 -9.68 -12.80 12.65
N THR A 73 -8.65 -11.94 12.64
CA THR A 73 -7.26 -12.32 12.92
C THR A 73 -6.86 -11.79 14.29
N ASP A 74 -6.52 -12.67 15.23
CA ASP A 74 -5.99 -12.26 16.53
C ASP A 74 -4.64 -11.52 16.32
N PRO A 75 -4.52 -10.27 16.78
CA PRO A 75 -3.32 -9.46 16.54
C PRO A 75 -2.09 -9.93 17.32
N THR A 76 -2.27 -10.76 18.35
CA THR A 76 -1.20 -11.29 19.20
C THR A 76 -0.69 -12.63 18.69
N THR A 77 -1.60 -13.52 18.28
CA THR A 77 -1.25 -14.89 17.89
C THR A 77 -1.24 -15.11 16.37
N GLY A 78 -1.90 -14.23 15.61
CA GLY A 78 -2.15 -14.40 14.18
C GLY A 78 -3.23 -15.44 13.85
N GLU A 79 -3.91 -16.00 14.85
CA GLU A 79 -4.94 -17.02 14.66
C GLU A 79 -6.15 -16.44 13.93
N GLN A 80 -6.66 -17.19 12.94
CA GLN A 80 -7.81 -16.80 12.13
C GLN A 80 -9.06 -17.56 12.55
N THR A 81 -10.14 -16.83 12.83
CA THR A 81 -11.45 -17.40 13.18
C THR A 81 -12.51 -16.90 12.20
N VAL A 82 -13.34 -17.80 11.67
CA VAL A 82 -14.52 -17.39 10.89
C VAL A 82 -15.56 -16.81 11.84
N VAL A 83 -15.93 -15.55 11.62
CA VAL A 83 -16.85 -14.80 12.50
C VAL A 83 -18.14 -14.38 11.80
N GLY A 84 -18.18 -14.48 10.47
CA GLY A 84 -19.37 -14.20 9.67
C GLY A 84 -19.35 -14.93 8.34
N PHE A 85 -20.53 -15.09 7.74
CA PHE A 85 -20.71 -15.77 6.47
C PHE A 85 -21.89 -15.19 5.68
N SER A 86 -21.78 -15.15 4.36
CA SER A 86 -22.88 -14.88 3.44
C SER A 86 -22.81 -15.75 2.19
N GLU A 87 -23.96 -16.15 1.66
CA GLU A 87 -24.09 -17.04 0.51
C GLU A 87 -24.85 -16.36 -0.63
N TRP A 88 -24.17 -16.11 -1.75
CA TRP A 88 -24.64 -15.34 -2.89
C TRP A 88 -24.78 -16.20 -4.15
N TYR A 89 -25.94 -16.15 -4.79
CA TYR A 89 -26.16 -16.76 -6.10
C TYR A 89 -26.17 -15.70 -7.17
N ILE A 90 -25.09 -15.64 -7.95
CA ILE A 90 -24.84 -14.58 -8.92
C ILE A 90 -25.17 -15.05 -10.34
N TYR A 91 -26.09 -14.35 -11.01
CA TYR A 91 -26.52 -14.58 -12.39
C TYR A 91 -26.24 -13.34 -13.25
N ALA A 92 -25.05 -13.30 -13.84
CA ALA A 92 -24.60 -12.19 -14.70
C ALA A 92 -25.35 -12.12 -16.05
N ASN A 93 -25.96 -13.24 -16.46
CA ASN A 93 -26.87 -13.32 -17.60
C ASN A 93 -28.33 -13.30 -17.11
N PRO A 94 -29.31 -12.94 -17.97
CA PRO A 94 -30.72 -13.01 -17.61
C PRO A 94 -31.08 -14.36 -16.99
N SER A 95 -31.70 -14.36 -15.80
CA SER A 95 -32.00 -15.60 -15.09
C SER A 95 -33.01 -16.45 -15.89
N THR A 96 -32.79 -17.77 -15.91
CA THR A 96 -33.71 -18.76 -16.50
C THR A 96 -34.49 -19.48 -15.38
N PRO A 97 -35.54 -20.25 -15.69
CA PRO A 97 -36.22 -21.07 -14.68
C PRO A 97 -35.26 -22.01 -13.91
N GLU A 98 -34.25 -22.57 -14.58
CA GLU A 98 -33.24 -23.43 -13.97
C GLU A 98 -32.36 -22.66 -12.96
N HIS A 99 -32.05 -21.38 -13.23
CA HIS A 99 -31.38 -20.52 -12.27
C HIS A 99 -32.22 -20.34 -11.00
N HIS A 100 -33.53 -20.16 -11.15
CA HIS A 100 -34.41 -20.04 -9.99
C HIS A 100 -34.47 -21.34 -9.20
N GLU A 101 -34.56 -22.49 -9.87
CA GLU A 101 -34.54 -23.79 -9.18
C GLU A 101 -33.25 -23.99 -8.38
N ARG A 102 -32.09 -23.62 -8.95
CA ARG A 102 -30.79 -23.69 -8.27
C ARG A 102 -30.70 -22.77 -7.05
N ALA A 103 -31.11 -21.50 -7.15
CA ALA A 103 -31.15 -20.59 -6.00
C ALA A 103 -32.11 -21.09 -4.91
N ASN A 104 -33.22 -21.72 -5.30
CA ASN A 104 -34.22 -22.23 -4.37
C ASN A 104 -33.86 -23.61 -3.79
N ALA A 105 -32.79 -24.26 -4.28
CA ALA A 105 -32.44 -25.62 -3.88
C ALA A 105 -32.28 -25.74 -2.35
N LEU A 106 -31.67 -24.74 -1.70
CA LEU A 106 -31.45 -24.71 -0.25
C LEU A 106 -32.71 -24.54 0.61
N VAL A 107 -33.82 -24.11 0.00
CA VAL A 107 -35.08 -23.80 0.70
C VAL A 107 -36.27 -24.58 0.13
N SER A 108 -36.02 -25.51 -0.81
CA SER A 108 -37.06 -26.24 -1.54
C SER A 108 -37.71 -27.35 -0.71
N GLY A 109 -37.03 -27.87 0.32
CA GLY A 109 -37.47 -29.04 1.07
C GLY A 109 -37.47 -30.36 0.27
N ASN A 110 -36.96 -30.38 -0.96
CA ASN A 110 -37.05 -31.57 -1.84
C ASN A 110 -36.33 -32.81 -1.29
N TRP A 111 -35.37 -32.64 -0.39
CA TRP A 111 -34.63 -33.73 0.26
C TRP A 111 -35.36 -34.36 1.45
N ILE A 112 -36.48 -33.79 1.89
CA ILE A 112 -37.24 -34.28 3.04
C ILE A 112 -37.97 -35.56 2.63
N SER A 113 -37.64 -36.69 3.24
CA SER A 113 -38.23 -37.98 2.94
C SER A 113 -39.68 -38.12 3.42
N GLU A 114 -40.04 -37.45 4.52
CA GLU A 114 -41.40 -37.49 5.08
C GLU A 114 -42.35 -36.59 4.28
N ASP A 115 -43.31 -37.20 3.57
CA ASP A 115 -44.21 -36.53 2.62
C ASP A 115 -44.99 -35.36 3.24
N VAL A 116 -45.57 -35.57 4.43
CA VAL A 116 -46.37 -34.55 5.13
C VAL A 116 -45.50 -33.38 5.58
N LEU A 117 -44.29 -33.65 6.07
CA LEU A 117 -43.34 -32.61 6.48
C LEU A 117 -42.83 -31.83 5.26
N ARG A 118 -42.51 -32.54 4.17
CA ARG A 118 -42.11 -31.94 2.89
C ARG A 118 -43.17 -31.00 2.34
N GLU A 119 -44.43 -31.43 2.30
CA GLU A 119 -45.55 -30.61 1.83
C GLU A 119 -45.73 -29.35 2.69
N LYS A 120 -45.58 -29.47 4.02
CA LYS A 120 -45.65 -28.33 4.95
C LYS A 120 -44.51 -27.33 4.72
N VAL A 121 -43.28 -27.80 4.57
CA VAL A 121 -42.11 -26.93 4.29
C VAL A 121 -42.26 -26.25 2.94
N GLN A 122 -42.64 -26.99 1.90
CA GLN A 122 -42.87 -26.43 0.56
C GLN A 122 -44.00 -25.39 0.56
N THR A 123 -45.10 -25.66 1.25
CA THR A 123 -46.21 -24.71 1.41
C THR A 123 -45.76 -23.45 2.16
N ALA A 124 -44.95 -23.61 3.21
CA ALA A 124 -44.41 -22.50 3.97
C ALA A 124 -43.47 -21.63 3.12
N MET A 125 -42.54 -22.23 2.36
CA MET A 125 -41.55 -21.50 1.56
C MET A 125 -42.08 -20.96 0.23
N LYS A 126 -43.24 -21.45 -0.22
CA LYS A 126 -43.86 -21.06 -1.50
C LYS A 126 -43.98 -19.53 -1.71
N PRO A 127 -44.45 -18.72 -0.75
CA PRO A 127 -44.55 -17.27 -0.94
C PRO A 127 -43.19 -16.60 -1.20
N THR A 128 -42.14 -17.05 -0.50
CA THR A 128 -40.76 -16.56 -0.67
C THR A 128 -40.23 -16.94 -2.06
N ILE A 129 -40.37 -18.22 -2.43
CA ILE A 129 -39.94 -18.75 -3.74
C ILE A 129 -40.68 -18.03 -4.90
N ASP A 130 -41.99 -17.83 -4.78
CA ASP A 130 -42.79 -17.16 -5.80
C ASP A 130 -42.43 -15.66 -5.93
N THR A 131 -42.17 -14.98 -4.80
CA THR A 131 -41.70 -13.58 -4.79
C THR A 131 -40.35 -13.47 -5.47
N ARG A 132 -39.41 -14.36 -5.14
CA ARG A 132 -38.10 -14.44 -5.79
C ARG A 132 -38.25 -14.65 -7.29
N ARG A 133 -39.02 -15.65 -7.73
CA ARG A 133 -39.27 -15.90 -9.17
C ARG A 133 -39.81 -14.64 -9.87
N LYS A 134 -40.79 -13.96 -9.28
CA LYS A 134 -41.37 -12.71 -9.80
C LYS A 134 -40.32 -11.60 -9.97
N TRP A 135 -39.45 -11.39 -8.99
CA TRP A 135 -38.45 -10.31 -9.02
C TRP A 135 -37.25 -10.63 -9.90
N LEU A 136 -36.88 -11.90 -10.02
CA LEU A 136 -35.71 -12.30 -10.79
C LEU A 136 -36.04 -12.57 -12.26
N HIS A 137 -37.29 -12.92 -12.60
CA HIS A 137 -37.68 -13.34 -13.95
C HIS A 137 -37.15 -12.42 -15.06
N GLY A 138 -36.31 -12.99 -15.94
CA GLY A 138 -35.70 -12.31 -17.09
C GLY A 138 -34.66 -11.23 -16.73
N ARG A 139 -34.26 -11.10 -15.47
CA ARG A 139 -33.28 -10.09 -15.01
C ARG A 139 -31.90 -10.70 -14.78
N LYS A 140 -30.87 -9.92 -15.02
CA LYS A 140 -29.53 -10.17 -14.50
C LYS A 140 -29.53 -9.79 -13.02
N CYS A 141 -29.14 -10.70 -12.14
CA CYS A 141 -29.30 -10.50 -10.71
C CYS A 141 -28.36 -11.37 -9.87
N ALA A 142 -28.09 -10.95 -8.64
CA ALA A 142 -27.64 -11.85 -7.60
C ALA A 142 -28.65 -11.94 -6.46
N VAL A 143 -28.69 -13.11 -5.81
CA VAL A 143 -29.56 -13.39 -4.67
C VAL A 143 -28.71 -13.68 -3.45
N LEU A 144 -28.90 -12.94 -2.37
CA LEU A 144 -28.34 -13.29 -1.06
C LEU A 144 -29.27 -14.29 -0.38
N MET A 145 -28.81 -15.54 -0.23
CA MET A 145 -29.59 -16.65 0.33
C MET A 145 -29.46 -16.75 1.84
N TYR A 146 -28.24 -16.67 2.36
CA TYR A 146 -27.97 -16.68 3.80
C TYR A 146 -26.97 -15.59 4.15
N ALA A 147 -27.16 -14.95 5.31
CA ALA A 147 -26.15 -14.10 5.93
C ALA A 147 -26.23 -14.23 7.46
N CYS A 148 -25.13 -14.60 8.09
CA CYS A 148 -25.05 -14.84 9.51
C CYS A 148 -23.73 -14.36 10.11
N VAL A 149 -23.76 -14.04 11.40
CA VAL A 149 -22.59 -13.64 12.19
C VAL A 149 -22.64 -14.40 13.49
N ASP A 150 -21.49 -14.89 13.92
CA ASP A 150 -21.34 -15.52 15.22
C ASP A 150 -21.88 -14.58 16.31
N PRO A 151 -22.75 -15.05 17.22
CA PRO A 151 -23.31 -14.22 18.28
C PRO A 151 -22.31 -13.35 19.04
N ALA A 152 -21.09 -13.85 19.29
CA ALA A 152 -20.03 -13.10 19.98
C ALA A 152 -19.46 -11.92 19.17
N TRP A 153 -19.67 -11.94 17.85
CA TRP A 153 -19.11 -10.97 16.89
C TRP A 153 -20.15 -10.02 16.29
N ARG A 154 -21.40 -10.07 16.78
CA ARG A 154 -22.46 -9.17 16.33
C ARG A 154 -22.13 -7.71 16.65
N ARG A 155 -22.66 -6.81 15.82
CA ARG A 155 -22.49 -5.34 15.93
C ARG A 155 -21.05 -4.83 15.75
N GLN A 156 -20.14 -5.66 15.23
CA GLN A 156 -18.76 -5.27 14.91
C GLN A 156 -18.50 -5.06 13.41
N GLY A 157 -19.55 -5.12 12.57
CA GLY A 157 -19.45 -4.86 11.13
C GLY A 157 -19.29 -6.09 10.22
N ALA A 158 -19.08 -7.29 10.78
CA ALA A 158 -18.89 -8.52 9.99
C ALA A 158 -20.00 -8.79 8.95
N ALA A 159 -21.27 -8.67 9.35
CA ALA A 159 -22.41 -8.84 8.43
C ALA A 159 -22.39 -7.81 7.29
N THR A 160 -22.09 -6.55 7.63
CA THR A 160 -22.01 -5.46 6.65
C THR A 160 -20.89 -5.73 5.64
N MET A 161 -19.72 -6.17 6.09
CA MET A 161 -18.59 -6.49 5.20
C MET A 161 -18.92 -7.65 4.23
N CYS A 162 -19.55 -8.72 4.72
CA CYS A 162 -20.01 -9.85 3.91
C CYS A 162 -21.07 -9.43 2.88
N VAL A 163 -22.07 -8.66 3.29
CA VAL A 163 -23.14 -8.21 2.39
C VAL A 163 -22.62 -7.23 1.34
N GLN A 164 -21.76 -6.30 1.75
CA GLN A 164 -21.14 -5.34 0.85
C GLN A 164 -20.27 -6.02 -0.21
N TRP A 165 -19.65 -7.17 0.09
CA TRP A 165 -18.96 -7.94 -0.95
C TRP A 165 -19.88 -8.30 -2.12
N GLY A 166 -21.07 -8.84 -1.83
CA GLY A 166 -22.00 -9.24 -2.88
C GLY A 166 -22.61 -8.05 -3.61
N VAL A 167 -22.91 -6.97 -2.88
CA VAL A 167 -23.35 -5.70 -3.49
C VAL A 167 -22.27 -5.13 -4.43
N ARG A 168 -21.00 -5.18 -4.03
CA ARG A 168 -19.87 -4.78 -4.91
C ARG A 168 -19.82 -5.64 -6.17
N LYS A 169 -19.92 -6.97 -6.05
CA LYS A 169 -19.98 -7.86 -7.23
C LYS A 169 -21.18 -7.61 -8.12
N CYS A 170 -22.32 -7.26 -7.55
CA CYS A 170 -23.49 -6.85 -8.33
C CYS A 170 -23.23 -5.56 -9.11
N SER A 171 -22.56 -4.59 -8.48
CA SER A 171 -22.18 -3.32 -9.12
C SER A 171 -21.19 -3.53 -10.26
N GLU A 172 -20.13 -4.32 -10.05
CA GLU A 172 -19.12 -4.67 -11.07
C GLU A 172 -19.76 -5.31 -12.32
N LEU A 173 -20.75 -6.18 -12.11
CA LEU A 173 -21.43 -6.90 -13.21
C LEU A 173 -22.61 -6.12 -13.82
N GLY A 174 -22.97 -4.97 -13.26
CA GLY A 174 -24.16 -4.21 -13.67
C GLY A 174 -25.47 -4.99 -13.48
N ILE A 175 -25.61 -5.71 -12.36
CA ILE A 175 -26.76 -6.59 -12.07
C ILE A 175 -27.46 -6.20 -10.75
N MET A 176 -28.74 -6.51 -10.64
CA MET A 176 -29.53 -6.21 -9.43
C MET A 176 -29.18 -7.15 -8.27
N ALA A 177 -29.02 -6.62 -7.06
CA ALA A 177 -28.95 -7.46 -5.86
C ALA A 177 -30.36 -7.63 -5.26
N PHE A 178 -30.73 -8.86 -4.91
CA PHE A 178 -32.03 -9.21 -4.32
C PHE A 178 -31.85 -10.07 -3.07
N LEU A 179 -32.70 -9.89 -2.07
CA LEU A 179 -32.73 -10.73 -0.86
C LEU A 179 -34.10 -10.74 -0.20
N GLU A 180 -34.31 -11.70 0.68
CA GLU A 180 -35.38 -11.71 1.65
C GLU A 180 -34.81 -11.55 3.07
N ALA A 181 -35.29 -10.55 3.80
CA ALA A 181 -34.78 -10.19 5.10
C ALA A 181 -35.75 -10.56 6.21
N THR A 182 -35.22 -11.08 7.32
CA THR A 182 -35.90 -11.02 8.62
C THR A 182 -35.93 -9.58 9.13
N GLU A 183 -36.79 -9.29 10.10
CA GLU A 183 -36.85 -7.96 10.75
C GLU A 183 -35.50 -7.59 11.42
N GLU A 184 -34.81 -8.56 12.00
CA GLU A 184 -33.47 -8.38 12.60
C GLU A 184 -32.42 -8.00 11.53
N GLY A 185 -32.41 -8.71 10.38
CA GLY A 185 -31.44 -8.49 9.31
C GLY A 185 -31.67 -7.20 8.49
N GLN A 186 -32.91 -6.71 8.42
CA GLN A 186 -33.30 -5.59 7.55
C GLN A 186 -32.42 -4.33 7.73
N HIS A 187 -31.99 -4.05 8.97
CA HIS A 187 -31.17 -2.89 9.31
C HIS A 187 -29.79 -2.93 8.64
N VAL A 188 -29.19 -4.12 8.53
CA VAL A 188 -27.90 -4.31 7.85
C VAL A 188 -28.06 -4.08 6.35
N TYR A 189 -29.11 -4.63 5.75
CA TYR A 189 -29.35 -4.53 4.31
C TYR A 189 -29.66 -3.11 3.86
N LYS A 190 -30.45 -2.34 4.63
CA LYS A 190 -30.69 -0.91 4.35
C LYS A 190 -29.38 -0.10 4.33
N LYS A 191 -28.46 -0.38 5.26
CA LYS A 191 -27.12 0.23 5.26
C LYS A 191 -26.28 -0.16 4.05
N CYS A 192 -26.56 -1.31 3.44
CA CYS A 192 -25.89 -1.79 2.23
C CYS A 192 -26.60 -1.37 0.93
N GLY A 193 -27.58 -0.45 1.01
CA GLY A 193 -28.27 0.10 -0.16
C GLY A 193 -29.51 -0.66 -0.63
N PHE A 194 -29.98 -1.66 0.11
CA PHE A 194 -31.23 -2.35 -0.22
C PHE A 194 -32.44 -1.50 0.18
N VAL A 195 -33.41 -1.39 -0.71
CA VAL A 195 -34.73 -0.83 -0.41
C VAL A 195 -35.78 -1.94 -0.34
N GLU A 196 -36.74 -1.80 0.57
CA GLU A 196 -37.87 -2.72 0.66
C GLU A 196 -38.76 -2.55 -0.57
N VAL A 197 -39.01 -3.65 -1.28
CA VAL A 197 -39.84 -3.66 -2.50
C VAL A 197 -41.14 -4.45 -2.34
N GLU A 198 -41.20 -5.39 -1.38
CA GLU A 198 -42.40 -6.20 -1.13
C GLU A 198 -42.37 -6.79 0.29
N LYS A 199 -43.55 -6.97 0.92
CA LYS A 199 -43.69 -7.70 2.19
C LYS A 199 -44.23 -9.10 1.93
N VAL A 200 -43.48 -10.12 2.32
CA VAL A 200 -43.83 -11.53 2.12
C VAL A 200 -44.30 -12.11 3.45
N LYS A 201 -45.51 -12.70 3.47
CA LYS A 201 -46.07 -13.36 4.65
C LYS A 201 -45.86 -14.87 4.55
N MET A 202 -44.99 -15.40 5.40
CA MET A 202 -44.78 -16.83 5.55
C MET A 202 -45.71 -17.36 6.64
N LYS A 203 -46.65 -18.23 6.28
CA LYS A 203 -47.55 -18.90 7.22
C LYS A 203 -47.14 -20.36 7.34
N TYR A 204 -46.94 -20.83 8.57
CA TYR A 204 -46.68 -22.25 8.82
C TYR A 204 -47.39 -22.74 10.07
N SER A 205 -47.79 -24.00 10.02
CA SER A 205 -48.31 -24.78 11.14
C SER A 205 -47.45 -26.03 11.26
N MET A 206 -46.59 -26.08 12.27
CA MET A 206 -45.64 -27.18 12.46
C MET A 206 -45.89 -27.90 13.78
N ILE A 207 -45.72 -29.22 13.76
CA ILE A 207 -45.68 -30.06 14.96
C ILE A 207 -44.20 -30.31 15.22
N LEU A 208 -43.67 -29.76 16.30
CA LEU A 208 -42.28 -29.98 16.71
C LEU A 208 -42.15 -31.39 17.30
N ALA A 209 -41.09 -32.11 16.95
CA ALA A 209 -40.75 -33.38 17.58
C ALA A 209 -40.53 -33.15 19.09
N GLY A 210 -41.50 -33.56 19.90
CA GLY A 210 -41.51 -33.37 21.37
C GLY A 210 -42.70 -32.59 21.93
N ALA A 211 -43.52 -31.92 21.11
CA ALA A 211 -44.72 -31.20 21.55
C ALA A 211 -45.97 -31.71 20.82
N ALA A 212 -46.97 -32.21 21.57
CA ALA A 212 -48.25 -32.69 21.04
C ALA A 212 -49.18 -31.57 20.51
N THR A 213 -48.73 -30.32 20.50
CA THR A 213 -49.50 -29.14 20.07
C THR A 213 -48.87 -28.51 18.82
N ALA A 214 -49.68 -28.32 17.77
CA ALA A 214 -49.27 -27.56 16.59
C ALA A 214 -49.00 -26.10 16.97
N VAL A 215 -47.81 -25.60 16.64
CA VAL A 215 -47.49 -24.17 16.75
C VAL A 215 -47.87 -23.52 15.42
N SER A 216 -48.90 -22.68 15.45
CA SER A 216 -49.18 -21.76 14.33
C SER A 216 -48.37 -20.49 14.56
N ALA A 217 -47.47 -20.20 13.63
CA ALA A 217 -46.68 -18.98 13.64
C ALA A 217 -46.75 -18.30 12.27
N GLN A 218 -46.66 -16.97 12.28
CA GLN A 218 -46.61 -16.14 11.09
C GLN A 218 -45.35 -15.28 11.18
N THR A 219 -44.45 -15.44 10.21
CA THR A 219 -43.25 -14.61 10.09
C THR A 219 -43.42 -13.69 8.88
N THR A 220 -43.14 -12.40 9.04
CA THR A 220 -43.11 -11.44 7.94
C THR A 220 -41.67 -11.25 7.48
N TYR A 221 -41.40 -11.49 6.20
CA TYR A 221 -40.13 -11.19 5.55
C TYR A 221 -40.26 -9.96 4.67
N TYR A 222 -39.16 -9.24 4.53
CA TYR A 222 -39.06 -8.06 3.66
C TYR A 222 -38.23 -8.40 2.44
N ALA A 223 -38.81 -8.36 1.25
CA ALA A 223 -38.05 -8.46 0.01
C ALA A 223 -37.33 -7.12 -0.22
N GLY A 224 -36.02 -7.18 -0.35
CA GLY A 224 -35.17 -6.04 -0.64
C GLY A 224 -34.59 -6.14 -2.05
N ALA A 225 -34.61 -5.04 -2.79
CA ALA A 225 -33.84 -4.91 -4.03
C ALA A 225 -32.94 -3.68 -3.94
N ALA A 226 -31.69 -3.81 -4.38
CA ALA A 226 -30.80 -2.68 -4.58
C ALA A 226 -30.64 -2.43 -6.08
N ASN A 227 -30.96 -1.22 -6.52
CA ASN A 227 -30.59 -0.76 -7.85
C ASN A 227 -29.18 -0.17 -7.73
N VAL A 228 -28.16 -0.94 -8.09
CA VAL A 228 -26.73 -0.60 -7.89
C VAL A 228 -26.31 0.67 -8.64
N ASN A 229 -27.12 1.16 -9.58
CA ASN A 229 -26.89 2.42 -10.30
C ASN A 229 -27.11 3.69 -9.45
N ASN A 230 -27.55 3.58 -8.19
CA ASN A 230 -27.84 4.74 -7.30
C ASN A 230 -26.98 4.78 -6.01
N LEU A 231 -25.91 3.99 -5.90
CA LEU A 231 -24.99 4.09 -4.76
C LEU A 231 -24.05 5.29 -4.95
N THR A 232 -24.28 6.36 -4.21
CA THR A 232 -23.34 7.49 -4.08
C THR A 232 -22.51 7.28 -2.83
N PHE A 233 -21.19 7.17 -3.00
CA PHE A 233 -20.24 7.09 -1.89
C PHE A 233 -19.63 8.47 -1.70
N GLN A 234 -19.78 9.04 -0.50
CA GLN A 234 -19.31 10.38 -0.19
C GLN A 234 -18.23 10.33 0.87
N ALA A 235 -17.19 11.16 0.71
CA ALA A 235 -16.17 11.39 1.71
C ALA A 235 -15.92 12.88 1.87
N THR A 236 -15.74 13.35 3.09
CA THR A 236 -15.32 14.72 3.38
C THR A 236 -13.82 14.74 3.62
N ILE A 237 -13.11 15.60 2.88
CA ILE A 237 -11.69 15.87 3.08
C ILE A 237 -11.54 17.27 3.69
N ASN A 238 -10.84 17.37 4.82
CA ASN A 238 -10.56 18.64 5.48
C ASN A 238 -9.06 18.92 5.47
N ILE A 239 -8.69 20.09 4.95
CA ILE A 239 -7.33 20.63 4.96
C ILE A 239 -7.30 21.91 5.79
N ASP A 240 -6.26 22.06 6.61
CA ASP A 240 -6.04 23.25 7.42
C ASP A 240 -4.61 23.77 7.21
N ALA A 241 -4.47 24.79 6.36
CA ALA A 241 -3.16 25.37 6.01
C ALA A 241 -2.47 26.08 7.18
N ARG A 242 -3.19 26.37 8.27
CA ARG A 242 -2.64 26.98 9.49
C ARG A 242 -1.85 25.97 10.34
N LYS A 243 -1.96 24.66 10.03
CA LYS A 243 -1.27 23.57 10.73
C LYS A 243 -0.27 22.92 9.77
N GLN A 244 1.00 23.20 10.00
CA GLN A 244 2.11 22.80 9.15
C GLN A 244 3.01 21.77 9.85
N TYR A 245 3.72 20.95 9.06
CA TYR A 245 4.58 19.87 9.55
C TYR A 245 5.97 19.90 8.88
N GLN A 246 6.45 18.80 8.32
CA GLN A 246 7.74 18.71 7.65
C GLN A 246 7.75 19.37 6.26
N LYS A 247 8.94 19.79 5.82
CA LYS A 247 9.20 20.25 4.45
C LYS A 247 9.55 19.08 3.54
N MET A 248 9.09 19.13 2.29
CA MET A 248 9.41 18.16 1.24
C MET A 248 10.88 18.30 0.82
N LEU A 249 11.62 17.20 0.83
CA LEU A 249 12.95 17.07 0.23
C LEU A 249 12.85 16.62 -1.23
N GLY A 250 11.85 15.79 -1.56
CA GLY A 250 11.59 15.32 -2.92
C GLY A 250 11.54 13.80 -3.03
N GLY A 251 11.57 13.34 -4.28
CA GLY A 251 11.53 11.92 -4.63
C GLY A 251 12.72 11.52 -5.49
N GLY A 252 13.16 10.28 -5.37
CA GLY A 252 14.38 9.85 -6.06
C GLY A 252 14.50 8.38 -6.42
N CYS A 253 15.69 8.07 -6.93
CA CYS A 253 16.18 6.73 -7.20
C CYS A 253 17.72 6.71 -7.21
N SER A 254 18.31 5.53 -7.25
CA SER A 254 19.77 5.32 -7.26
C SER A 254 20.32 4.87 -8.61
N GLY A 255 21.55 5.32 -8.91
CA GLY A 255 22.38 4.82 -10.01
C GLY A 255 23.39 3.74 -9.62
N ALA A 256 23.37 3.28 -8.35
CA ALA A 256 24.36 2.41 -7.75
C ALA A 256 24.54 1.05 -8.44
N PHE A 257 25.67 0.37 -8.18
CA PHE A 257 25.98 -0.98 -8.67
C PHE A 257 25.89 -1.14 -10.21
N GLY A 258 26.17 -0.07 -10.95
CA GLY A 258 26.11 -0.05 -12.41
C GLY A 258 24.70 0.10 -12.99
N ALA A 259 23.68 0.34 -12.16
CA ALA A 259 22.33 0.63 -12.62
C ALA A 259 22.30 1.85 -13.55
N ALA A 260 23.11 2.88 -13.26
CA ALA A 260 23.27 4.03 -14.14
C ALA A 260 23.79 3.65 -15.55
N CYS A 261 24.46 2.51 -15.71
CA CYS A 261 24.93 2.02 -17.01
C CYS A 261 23.87 1.21 -17.76
N ALA A 262 22.72 0.87 -17.16
CA ALA A 262 21.71 0.00 -17.77
C ALA A 262 21.17 0.56 -19.09
N THR A 263 21.19 1.88 -19.27
CA THR A 263 20.71 2.55 -20.48
C THR A 263 21.75 2.59 -21.61
N ASN A 264 22.99 2.12 -21.41
CA ASN A 264 24.05 2.19 -22.42
C ASN A 264 23.75 1.38 -23.70
N SER A 265 22.84 0.41 -23.62
CA SER A 265 22.37 -0.37 -24.77
C SER A 265 21.29 0.34 -25.60
N LEU A 266 20.73 1.44 -25.09
CA LEU A 266 19.71 2.24 -25.77
C LEU A 266 20.35 3.24 -26.73
N SER A 267 19.55 3.74 -27.70
CA SER A 267 19.98 4.85 -28.56
C SER A 267 20.22 6.13 -27.73
N ALA A 268 21.03 7.06 -28.24
CA ALA A 268 21.27 8.33 -27.53
C ALA A 268 19.96 9.12 -27.30
N ALA A 269 19.00 9.02 -28.22
CA ALA A 269 17.68 9.63 -28.07
C ALA A 269 16.90 8.97 -26.94
N ASP A 270 16.87 7.63 -26.88
CA ASP A 270 16.17 6.89 -25.81
C ASP A 270 16.82 7.09 -24.45
N GLN A 271 18.16 7.16 -24.38
CA GLN A 271 18.86 7.52 -23.15
C GLN A 271 18.42 8.90 -22.63
N ASN A 272 18.32 9.89 -23.52
CA ASN A 272 17.83 11.21 -23.17
C ASN A 272 16.37 11.17 -22.70
N THR A 273 15.49 10.47 -23.43
CA THR A 273 14.07 10.32 -23.08
C THR A 273 13.88 9.63 -21.72
N VAL A 274 14.69 8.61 -21.40
CA VAL A 274 14.61 7.94 -20.08
C VAL A 274 14.99 8.90 -18.95
N VAL A 275 16.06 9.67 -19.11
CA VAL A 275 16.49 10.65 -18.09
C VAL A 275 15.48 11.80 -17.98
N GLU A 276 14.96 12.32 -19.09
CA GLU A 276 13.88 13.31 -19.12
C GLU A 276 12.64 12.79 -18.39
N THR A 277 12.22 11.56 -18.70
CA THR A 277 11.06 10.91 -18.07
C THR A 277 11.22 10.79 -16.56
N LEU A 278 12.43 10.54 -16.06
CA LEU A 278 12.70 10.42 -14.63
C LEU A 278 12.76 11.80 -13.94
N PHE A 279 13.51 12.76 -14.49
CA PHE A 279 13.92 13.95 -13.76
C PHE A 279 13.23 15.25 -14.17
N ASP A 280 12.61 15.33 -15.36
CA ASP A 280 11.87 16.52 -15.76
C ASP A 280 10.69 16.76 -14.81
N GLU A 281 10.56 17.99 -14.31
CA GLU A 281 9.56 18.36 -13.31
C GLU A 281 8.11 18.22 -13.78
N ASN A 282 7.89 18.18 -15.10
CA ASN A 282 6.57 18.01 -15.70
C ASN A 282 6.25 16.56 -16.05
N ILE A 283 7.18 15.61 -15.89
CA ILE A 283 7.01 14.20 -16.25
C ILE A 283 7.15 13.28 -15.03
N GLY A 284 8.37 12.90 -14.63
CA GLY A 284 8.62 12.03 -13.47
C GLY A 284 8.94 12.80 -12.20
N ALA A 285 9.49 14.00 -12.37
CA ALA A 285 9.78 14.98 -11.32
C ALA A 285 10.66 14.49 -10.16
N LEU A 286 11.47 13.45 -10.39
CA LEU A 286 12.49 13.05 -9.43
C LEU A 286 13.47 14.22 -9.23
N SER A 287 13.77 14.48 -7.97
CA SER A 287 14.61 15.59 -7.51
C SER A 287 15.76 15.12 -6.63
N ILE A 288 15.77 13.83 -6.26
CA ILE A 288 16.86 13.20 -5.53
C ILE A 288 17.51 12.16 -6.44
N LEU A 289 18.84 12.18 -6.52
CA LEU A 289 19.63 11.11 -7.13
C LEU A 289 20.60 10.58 -6.08
N ARG A 290 20.46 9.31 -5.72
CA ARG A 290 21.37 8.64 -4.80
C ARG A 290 22.51 7.97 -5.58
N ASN A 291 23.75 8.28 -5.22
CA ASN A 291 24.96 7.70 -5.80
C ASN A 291 25.69 6.89 -4.75
N LEU A 292 26.18 5.72 -5.15
CA LEU A 292 27.11 4.90 -4.40
C LEU A 292 28.53 5.50 -4.48
N ILE A 293 29.13 5.73 -3.32
CA ILE A 293 30.57 5.95 -3.17
C ILE A 293 31.22 4.56 -3.15
N GLY A 294 31.72 4.11 -4.30
CA GLY A 294 32.25 2.75 -4.45
C GLY A 294 33.49 2.48 -3.58
N SER A 295 33.56 1.33 -2.92
CA SER A 295 34.73 0.90 -2.13
C SER A 295 35.59 -0.16 -2.83
N SER A 296 35.12 -0.67 -3.98
CA SER A 296 35.74 -1.79 -4.69
C SER A 296 36.90 -1.36 -5.57
N PRO A 297 37.89 -2.25 -5.82
CA PRO A 297 38.86 -2.04 -6.88
C PRO A 297 38.18 -1.71 -8.21
N GLY A 298 38.59 -0.60 -8.83
CA GLY A 298 38.04 -0.13 -10.11
C GLY A 298 36.85 0.84 -10.00
N THR A 299 36.15 0.89 -8.86
CA THR A 299 35.07 1.85 -8.60
C THR A 299 35.41 2.86 -7.50
N THR A 300 36.35 2.53 -6.61
CA THR A 300 36.79 3.43 -5.55
C THR A 300 37.68 4.56 -6.06
N ILE A 301 37.57 5.72 -5.39
CA ILE A 301 38.52 6.83 -5.58
C ILE A 301 39.87 6.58 -4.89
N LEU A 302 40.00 5.55 -4.06
CA LEU A 302 41.23 5.20 -3.34
C LEU A 302 41.77 3.85 -3.85
N PRO A 303 42.39 3.81 -5.04
CA PRO A 303 42.83 2.55 -5.65
C PRO A 303 43.98 1.89 -4.88
N VAL A 304 44.75 2.67 -4.12
CA VAL A 304 45.87 2.17 -3.30
C VAL A 304 45.70 2.69 -1.88
N CYS A 305 45.64 1.75 -0.95
CA CYS A 305 45.54 2.08 0.47
C CYS A 305 46.83 2.74 0.98
N PRO A 306 46.73 3.82 1.78
CA PRO A 306 47.87 4.39 2.48
C PRO A 306 48.47 3.37 3.47
N ALA A 307 49.78 3.42 3.70
CA ALA A 307 50.47 2.48 4.58
C ALA A 307 50.12 2.65 6.07
N THR A 308 49.87 3.88 6.49
CA THR A 308 49.45 4.24 7.87
C THR A 308 48.45 5.40 7.81
N PRO A 309 47.69 5.69 8.88
CA PRO A 309 46.78 6.83 8.91
C PRO A 309 47.43 8.20 8.65
N ASN A 310 48.74 8.33 8.89
CA ASN A 310 49.49 9.56 8.66
C ASN A 310 50.11 9.65 7.26
N SER A 311 49.99 8.58 6.45
CA SER A 311 50.50 8.58 5.08
C SER A 311 49.57 9.36 4.16
N VAL A 312 50.14 9.98 3.13
CA VAL A 312 49.36 10.67 2.09
C VAL A 312 48.50 9.64 1.34
N ALA A 313 47.21 9.91 1.22
CA ALA A 313 46.29 9.13 0.40
C ALA A 313 46.26 9.70 -1.03
N ASN A 314 46.38 8.81 -2.03
CA ASN A 314 46.37 9.18 -3.44
C ASN A 314 44.99 8.89 -4.03
N TYR A 315 44.14 9.92 -4.07
CA TYR A 315 42.80 9.79 -4.62
C TYR A 315 42.77 10.02 -6.14
N THR A 316 42.07 9.16 -6.86
CA THR A 316 41.88 9.24 -8.32
C THR A 316 40.43 9.00 -8.67
N PHE A 317 39.81 9.86 -9.45
CA PHE A 317 38.45 9.61 -9.93
C PHE A 317 38.41 8.46 -10.95
N PRO A 318 37.45 7.51 -10.87
CA PRO A 318 37.30 6.41 -11.82
C PRO A 318 36.75 6.90 -13.18
N THR A 319 37.59 7.51 -14.00
CA THR A 319 37.20 8.12 -15.28
C THR A 319 36.86 7.11 -16.38
N ALA A 320 37.31 5.86 -16.27
CA ALA A 320 37.14 4.85 -17.33
C ALA A 320 35.67 4.59 -17.68
N ASN A 321 34.77 4.71 -16.69
CA ASN A 321 33.33 4.55 -16.87
C ASN A 321 32.53 5.64 -16.14
N ASN A 322 33.14 6.78 -15.82
CA ASN A 322 32.49 7.89 -15.11
C ASN A 322 31.81 7.46 -13.79
N ASP A 323 32.57 6.77 -12.93
CA ASP A 323 32.09 6.21 -11.67
C ASP A 323 30.88 5.28 -11.86
N SER A 324 31.06 4.23 -12.67
CA SER A 324 29.99 3.27 -13.01
C SER A 324 28.75 3.95 -13.58
N CYS A 325 28.98 4.90 -14.49
CA CYS A 325 28.01 5.77 -15.17
C CYS A 325 27.24 6.72 -14.24
N GLN A 326 27.48 6.74 -12.93
CA GLN A 326 26.74 7.59 -11.98
C GLN A 326 26.98 9.08 -12.24
N LEU A 327 28.20 9.48 -12.61
CA LEU A 327 28.46 10.87 -13.02
C LEU A 327 27.72 11.22 -14.30
N THR A 328 27.69 10.32 -15.29
CA THR A 328 26.97 10.55 -16.55
C THR A 328 25.47 10.72 -16.30
N LEU A 329 24.87 9.87 -15.45
CA LEU A 329 23.47 9.99 -15.05
C LEU A 329 23.20 11.32 -14.35
N ALA A 330 24.04 11.72 -13.37
CA ALA A 330 23.89 12.98 -12.67
C ALA A 330 23.97 14.20 -13.60
N GLN A 331 24.95 14.23 -14.50
CA GLN A 331 25.09 15.31 -15.48
C GLN A 331 23.93 15.38 -16.47
N ASN A 332 23.34 14.24 -16.85
CA ASN A 332 22.16 14.22 -17.70
C ASN A 332 20.91 14.65 -16.93
N ALA A 333 20.74 14.22 -15.68
CA ALA A 333 19.62 14.63 -14.82
C ALA A 333 19.61 16.14 -14.58
N LEU A 334 20.78 16.75 -14.38
CA LEU A 334 20.95 18.20 -14.22
C LEU A 334 20.46 19.03 -15.43
N LYS A 335 20.34 18.44 -16.63
CA LYS A 335 19.79 19.13 -17.80
C LYS A 335 18.28 19.37 -17.67
N PHE A 336 17.58 18.48 -16.98
CA PHE A 336 16.12 18.53 -16.77
C PHE A 336 15.74 19.04 -15.39
N ASN A 337 16.63 18.87 -14.41
CA ASN A 337 16.45 19.36 -13.05
C ASN A 337 17.74 20.01 -12.54
N PRO A 338 17.92 21.33 -12.75
CA PRO A 338 19.12 22.06 -12.32
C PRO A 338 19.36 22.06 -10.80
N ASP A 339 18.30 21.85 -10.01
CA ASP A 339 18.33 21.84 -8.53
C ASP A 339 18.45 20.42 -7.95
N LEU A 340 18.93 19.46 -8.74
CA LEU A 340 19.06 18.05 -8.35
C LEU A 340 19.77 17.89 -6.98
N TYR A 341 19.07 17.24 -6.05
CA TYR A 341 19.59 16.89 -4.74
C TYR A 341 20.38 15.58 -4.82
N VAL A 342 21.69 15.68 -5.06
CA VAL A 342 22.56 14.51 -5.10
C VAL A 342 22.89 14.05 -3.68
N TYR A 343 22.48 12.83 -3.35
CA TYR A 343 22.87 12.12 -2.14
C TYR A 343 24.00 11.14 -2.48
N ALA A 344 25.23 11.41 -2.02
CA ALA A 344 26.34 10.47 -2.16
C ALA A 344 26.47 9.65 -0.88
N ASP A 345 26.38 8.34 -0.97
CA ASP A 345 26.38 7.45 0.19
C ASP A 345 27.33 6.27 0.02
N ALA A 346 27.99 5.88 1.10
CA ALA A 346 28.99 4.83 1.10
C ALA A 346 28.44 3.58 1.77
N TRP A 347 28.35 2.47 1.03
CA TRP A 347 27.95 1.18 1.59
C TRP A 347 29.02 0.58 2.49
N SER A 348 30.28 0.91 2.21
CA SER A 348 31.43 0.48 2.99
C SER A 348 32.56 1.48 2.86
N ALA A 349 33.41 1.55 3.88
CA ALA A 349 34.76 2.08 3.71
C ALA A 349 35.62 1.13 2.83
N PRO A 350 36.70 1.63 2.20
CA PRO A 350 37.75 0.76 1.65
C PRO A 350 38.27 -0.23 2.71
N GLY A 351 38.62 -1.45 2.28
CA GLY A 351 38.98 -2.55 3.18
C GLY A 351 40.08 -2.22 4.20
N CYS A 352 41.07 -1.40 3.82
CA CYS A 352 42.16 -0.98 4.73
C CYS A 352 41.71 -0.09 5.89
N PHE A 353 40.51 0.48 5.84
CA PHE A 353 39.94 1.28 6.94
C PHE A 353 39.04 0.44 7.86
N LYS A 354 38.87 -0.85 7.58
CA LYS A 354 37.94 -1.74 8.27
C LYS A 354 38.66 -2.79 9.10
N SER A 355 38.04 -3.21 10.19
CA SER A 355 38.57 -4.28 11.05
C SER A 355 38.69 -5.64 10.34
N SER A 356 37.90 -5.86 9.29
CA SER A 356 37.94 -7.06 8.46
C SER A 356 39.07 -7.04 7.41
N GLY A 357 39.65 -5.87 7.12
CA GLY A 357 40.63 -5.70 6.04
C GLY A 357 40.04 -5.79 4.62
N VAL A 358 38.74 -6.02 4.47
CA VAL A 358 38.06 -6.25 3.18
C VAL A 358 36.78 -5.42 3.08
N GLU A 359 36.35 -5.09 1.87
CA GLU A 359 35.10 -4.34 1.67
C GLU A 359 33.85 -5.23 1.82
N ASN A 360 33.96 -6.51 1.49
CA ASN A 360 32.89 -7.51 1.51
C ASN A 360 33.45 -8.85 2.02
N GLY A 361 32.58 -9.73 2.50
CA GLY A 361 32.94 -11.06 2.97
C GLY A 361 32.55 -11.32 4.43
N VAL A 362 33.05 -12.41 5.00
CA VAL A 362 32.62 -12.86 6.33
C VAL A 362 32.89 -11.79 7.38
N GLY A 363 31.83 -11.39 8.08
CA GLY A 363 31.87 -10.47 9.20
C GLY A 363 31.74 -8.99 8.84
N ASN A 364 32.02 -8.61 7.58
CA ASN A 364 32.10 -7.25 7.01
C ASN A 364 32.96 -6.23 7.77
N GLY A 365 33.00 -6.24 9.10
CA GLY A 365 33.81 -5.38 9.94
C GLY A 365 33.17 -4.03 10.20
N VAL A 366 33.83 -3.27 11.06
CA VAL A 366 33.49 -1.90 11.45
C VAL A 366 34.66 -0.98 11.10
N ILE A 367 34.45 0.33 11.16
CA ILE A 367 35.52 1.32 10.95
C ILE A 367 36.61 1.13 12.01
N CYS A 368 37.87 1.00 11.60
CA CYS A 368 38.98 0.94 12.52
C CYS A 368 39.15 2.26 13.27
N GLY A 369 39.12 2.21 14.60
CA GLY A 369 39.17 3.38 15.48
C GLY A 369 37.86 3.65 16.23
N VAL A 370 36.74 3.07 15.78
CA VAL A 370 35.52 3.05 16.61
C VAL A 370 35.66 2.04 17.74
N ARG A 371 34.84 2.17 18.78
CA ARG A 371 34.85 1.25 19.92
C ARG A 371 34.74 -0.21 19.45
N ARG A 372 35.52 -1.06 20.11
CA ARG A 372 35.57 -2.52 19.88
C ARG A 372 36.01 -2.94 18.47
N SER A 373 36.61 -2.06 17.66
CA SER A 373 37.13 -2.44 16.34
C SER A 373 38.37 -3.33 16.40
N ASN A 374 39.14 -3.27 17.50
CA ASN A 374 40.39 -4.01 17.74
C ASN A 374 41.41 -3.91 16.58
N CYS A 375 41.61 -2.70 16.06
CA CYS A 375 42.57 -2.43 15.00
C CYS A 375 43.86 -1.82 15.56
N THR A 376 44.99 -2.07 14.87
CA THR A 376 46.28 -1.45 15.19
C THR A 376 46.26 0.07 15.02
N TYR A 377 45.49 0.57 14.06
CA TYR A 377 45.44 1.96 13.65
C TYR A 377 44.02 2.52 13.72
N ASP A 378 43.91 3.82 14.02
CA ASP A 378 42.68 4.59 13.88
C ASP A 378 42.61 5.18 12.47
N TRP A 379 41.59 4.78 11.71
CA TRP A 379 41.39 5.17 10.32
C TRP A 379 40.20 6.13 10.14
N ARG A 380 39.57 6.59 11.22
CA ARG A 380 38.37 7.44 11.16
C ARG A 380 38.62 8.73 10.37
N GLU A 381 39.72 9.44 10.62
CA GLU A 381 40.04 10.67 9.87
C GLU A 381 40.31 10.41 8.38
N GLN A 382 40.99 9.31 8.04
CA GLN A 382 41.27 8.94 6.65
C GLN A 382 40.01 8.55 5.90
N TYR A 383 39.07 7.86 6.56
CA TYR A 383 37.77 7.56 5.97
C TYR A 383 36.92 8.82 5.79
N ALA A 384 36.92 9.74 6.76
CA ALA A 384 36.28 11.05 6.59
C ALA A 384 36.88 11.85 5.41
N ASN A 385 38.21 11.88 5.28
CA ASN A 385 38.91 12.52 4.16
C ASN A 385 38.55 11.88 2.82
N TYR A 386 38.43 10.55 2.77
CA TYR A 386 37.99 9.81 1.58
C TYR A 386 36.60 10.26 1.11
N LEU A 387 35.62 10.33 2.01
CA LEU A 387 34.27 10.78 1.68
C LEU A 387 34.24 12.25 1.24
N ILE A 388 35.01 13.12 1.91
CA ILE A 388 35.13 14.54 1.56
C ILE A 388 35.80 14.72 0.18
N GLU A 389 36.80 13.89 -0.15
CA GLU A 389 37.46 13.95 -1.45
C GLU A 389 36.54 13.50 -2.59
N TYR A 390 35.68 12.50 -2.37
CA TYR A 390 34.64 12.12 -3.33
C TYR A 390 33.79 13.34 -3.71
N VAL A 391 33.36 14.12 -2.71
CA VAL A 391 32.60 15.36 -2.94
C VAL A 391 33.40 16.37 -3.77
N ARG A 392 34.68 16.60 -3.45
CA ARG A 392 35.53 17.51 -4.25
C ARG A 392 35.62 17.07 -5.71
N LEU A 393 35.80 15.78 -5.94
CA LEU A 393 35.93 15.22 -7.29
C LEU A 393 34.64 15.35 -8.11
N TYR A 394 33.47 15.18 -7.48
CA TYR A 394 32.17 15.39 -8.13
C TYR A 394 31.90 16.89 -8.41
N GLN A 395 32.18 17.77 -7.44
CA GLN A 395 32.03 19.22 -7.62
C GLN A 395 32.94 19.76 -8.72
N ALA A 396 34.19 19.28 -8.80
CA ALA A 396 35.12 19.63 -9.88
C ALA A 396 34.63 19.21 -11.28
N ARG A 397 33.62 18.33 -11.34
CA ARG A 397 32.98 17.83 -12.57
C ARG A 397 31.57 18.39 -12.77
N GLY A 398 31.24 19.47 -12.06
CA GLY A 398 29.99 20.21 -12.22
C GLY A 398 28.78 19.60 -11.49
N VAL A 399 28.98 18.61 -10.62
CA VAL A 399 27.90 17.99 -9.84
C VAL A 399 28.05 18.35 -8.37
N LYS A 400 27.11 19.15 -7.85
CA LYS A 400 27.06 19.51 -6.43
C LYS A 400 26.44 18.36 -5.62
N VAL A 401 27.21 17.80 -4.69
CA VAL A 401 26.69 16.88 -3.67
C VAL A 401 25.96 17.70 -2.61
N SER A 402 24.73 17.29 -2.27
CA SER A 402 23.84 17.97 -1.32
C SER A 402 23.75 17.25 0.03
N LEU A 403 23.85 15.92 0.01
CA LEU A 403 23.89 15.05 1.20
C LEU A 403 25.04 14.06 1.08
N LEU A 404 25.76 13.85 2.17
CA LEU A 404 26.86 12.89 2.26
C LEU A 404 26.61 11.88 3.37
N GLY A 405 26.61 10.60 3.01
CA GLY A 405 26.45 9.47 3.91
C GLY A 405 27.72 8.64 4.02
N ALA A 406 27.81 7.92 5.14
CA ALA A 406 28.94 7.06 5.47
C ALA A 406 28.52 5.62 5.79
N TYR A 407 27.22 5.33 5.69
CA TYR A 407 26.62 4.07 6.09
C TYR A 407 25.48 3.74 5.15
N ASN A 408 25.40 2.46 4.78
CA ASN A 408 24.21 1.85 4.21
C ASN A 408 23.94 0.57 5.00
N GLU A 409 22.72 0.40 5.49
CA GLU A 409 22.26 -0.79 6.22
C GLU A 409 23.30 -1.31 7.23
N PRO A 410 23.80 -0.47 8.16
CA PRO A 410 24.86 -0.86 9.10
C PRO A 410 24.42 -1.98 10.08
N ASP A 411 23.12 -2.28 10.11
CA ASP A 411 22.46 -3.36 10.82
C ASP A 411 22.35 -4.66 10.01
N PHE A 412 22.87 -4.70 8.78
CA PHE A 412 22.84 -5.86 7.88
C PHE A 412 24.23 -6.36 7.49
N ASN A 413 24.40 -7.68 7.45
CA ASN A 413 25.71 -8.32 7.25
C ASN A 413 25.76 -9.24 6.01
N PRO A 414 25.60 -8.70 4.79
CA PRO A 414 25.64 -9.49 3.56
C PRO A 414 27.07 -9.91 3.22
N ILE A 415 27.28 -11.16 2.80
CA ILE A 415 28.65 -11.68 2.55
C ILE A 415 29.14 -11.34 1.13
N THR A 416 28.23 -11.07 0.20
CA THR A 416 28.51 -11.06 -1.25
C THR A 416 28.84 -9.68 -1.84
N TYR A 417 28.53 -8.59 -1.15
CA TYR A 417 28.71 -7.22 -1.66
C TYR A 417 29.16 -6.27 -0.54
N SER A 418 29.55 -5.05 -0.93
CA SER A 418 30.10 -4.03 -0.03
C SER A 418 29.13 -3.74 1.12
N ALA A 419 29.61 -3.87 2.36
CA ALA A 419 28.85 -3.55 3.57
C ALA A 419 29.78 -3.22 4.74
N MET A 420 29.29 -2.41 5.68
CA MET A 420 30.04 -2.01 6.86
C MET A 420 29.11 -1.85 8.05
N LEU A 421 29.39 -2.59 9.13
CA LEU A 421 28.52 -2.63 10.29
C LEU A 421 28.74 -1.42 11.19
N SER A 422 27.67 -1.02 11.89
CA SER A 422 27.73 -0.05 12.98
C SER A 422 26.50 -0.17 13.87
N ASP A 423 26.71 -0.15 15.19
CA ASP A 423 25.65 0.21 16.14
C ASP A 423 25.60 1.74 16.34
N GLY A 424 24.65 2.26 17.12
CA GLY A 424 24.53 3.72 17.34
C GLY A 424 25.69 4.31 18.14
N TYR A 425 26.36 3.49 18.94
CA TYR A 425 27.53 3.90 19.72
C TYR A 425 28.81 4.01 18.86
N GLN A 426 28.97 3.12 17.89
CA GLN A 426 30.04 3.16 16.89
C GLN A 426 29.79 4.29 15.90
N ALA A 427 28.53 4.53 15.53
CA ALA A 427 28.15 5.68 14.71
C ALA A 427 28.54 6.99 15.41
N TYR A 428 28.30 7.12 16.72
CA TYR A 428 28.79 8.25 17.50
C TYR A 428 30.29 8.48 17.38
N ASP A 429 31.10 7.41 17.52
CA ASP A 429 32.56 7.51 17.49
C ASP A 429 33.09 8.01 16.14
N PHE A 430 32.42 7.67 15.04
CA PHE A 430 32.79 8.13 13.71
C PHE A 430 32.19 9.51 13.39
N LEU A 431 30.91 9.73 13.64
CA LEU A 431 30.22 11.00 13.38
C LEU A 431 30.86 12.16 14.16
N SER A 432 31.42 11.90 15.35
CA SER A 432 32.16 12.90 16.14
C SER A 432 33.42 13.42 15.45
N VAL A 433 33.99 12.65 14.52
CA VAL A 433 35.11 13.04 13.65
C VAL A 433 34.58 13.56 12.31
N PHE A 434 33.68 12.81 11.70
CA PHE A 434 33.20 13.05 10.35
C PHE A 434 32.41 14.35 10.20
N TYR A 435 31.41 14.58 11.07
CA TYR A 435 30.55 15.76 10.98
C TYR A 435 31.34 17.09 11.02
N PRO A 436 32.20 17.37 12.02
CA PRO A 436 32.96 18.62 12.05
C PRO A 436 33.94 18.75 10.88
N MET A 437 34.52 17.65 10.38
CA MET A 437 35.37 17.68 9.19
C MET A 437 34.57 18.06 7.94
N VAL A 438 33.38 17.49 7.75
CA VAL A 438 32.48 17.84 6.65
C VAL A 438 32.09 19.32 6.73
N LYS A 439 31.64 19.80 7.90
CA LYS A 439 31.24 21.22 8.06
C LYS A 439 32.39 22.19 7.86
N LYS A 440 33.62 21.80 8.21
CA LYS A 440 34.82 22.59 7.94
C LYS A 440 35.16 22.63 6.44
N ALA A 441 35.04 21.51 5.73
CA ALA A 441 35.35 21.43 4.31
C ALA A 441 34.24 22.08 3.44
N PHE A 442 32.98 21.85 3.81
CA PHE A 442 31.79 22.26 3.09
C PHE A 442 30.67 22.66 4.07
N PRO A 443 30.60 23.94 4.48
CA PRO A 443 29.64 24.38 5.49
C PRO A 443 28.16 24.09 5.15
N SER A 444 27.81 24.06 3.87
CA SER A 444 26.45 23.82 3.38
C SER A 444 26.15 22.35 3.04
N LEU A 445 27.12 21.44 3.14
CA LEU A 445 26.90 20.02 2.84
C LEU A 445 26.24 19.35 4.03
N SER A 446 25.09 18.71 3.80
CA SER A 446 24.40 17.94 4.83
C SER A 446 25.05 16.57 5.04
N VAL A 447 24.97 16.05 6.26
CA VAL A 447 25.40 14.70 6.65
C VAL A 447 24.19 13.86 6.98
N SER A 448 24.10 12.65 6.40
CA SER A 448 23.04 11.69 6.72
C SER A 448 23.40 10.78 7.89
N CYS A 449 22.37 10.24 8.54
CA CYS A 449 22.50 9.03 9.34
C CYS A 449 21.15 8.28 9.34
N CYS A 450 21.08 6.96 9.11
CA CYS A 450 22.20 6.07 8.83
C CYS A 450 21.86 4.99 7.80
N ASP A 451 20.74 5.16 7.08
CA ASP A 451 20.28 4.25 6.03
C ASP A 451 20.08 2.81 6.55
N SER A 452 19.62 2.65 7.79
CA SER A 452 19.30 1.33 8.33
C SER A 452 18.22 0.60 7.53
N THR A 453 18.21 -0.73 7.57
CA THR A 453 17.34 -1.58 6.72
C THR A 453 15.82 -1.38 6.88
N GLY A 454 15.39 -0.65 7.91
CA GLY A 454 13.99 -0.46 8.26
C GLY A 454 13.81 0.68 9.25
N ALA A 455 12.58 1.21 9.34
CA ALA A 455 12.27 2.30 10.25
C ALA A 455 12.52 1.95 11.72
N ARG A 456 12.18 0.73 12.16
CA ARG A 456 12.45 0.23 13.52
C ARG A 456 13.95 0.14 13.79
N GLN A 457 14.73 -0.39 12.85
CA GLN A 457 16.17 -0.53 12.97
C GLN A 457 16.84 0.85 13.09
N GLN A 458 16.38 1.83 12.29
CA GLN A 458 16.84 3.20 12.41
C GLN A 458 16.48 3.81 13.78
N ARG A 459 15.30 3.52 14.34
CA ARG A 459 14.94 3.97 15.70
C ARG A 459 15.88 3.42 16.75
N ASP A 460 16.19 2.12 16.69
CA ASP A 460 17.10 1.47 17.65
C ASP A 460 18.48 2.13 17.60
N LEU A 461 19.00 2.38 16.40
CA LEU A 461 20.27 3.07 16.19
C LEU A 461 20.24 4.51 16.71
N LEU A 462 19.22 5.30 16.36
CA LEU A 462 19.05 6.68 16.85
C LEU A 462 18.93 6.74 18.38
N TYR A 463 18.23 5.78 19.00
CA TYR A 463 18.11 5.69 20.45
C TYR A 463 19.49 5.49 21.09
N GLU A 464 20.30 4.56 20.60
CA GLU A 464 21.67 4.35 21.09
C GLU A 464 22.57 5.57 20.86
N LEU A 465 22.52 6.16 19.67
CA LEU A 465 23.27 7.36 19.31
C LEU A 465 22.91 8.53 20.24
N GLY A 466 21.61 8.71 20.55
CA GLY A 466 21.11 9.74 21.45
C GLY A 466 21.57 9.56 22.90
N ARG A 467 21.70 8.32 23.38
CA ARG A 467 22.20 8.04 24.75
C ARG A 467 23.63 8.54 24.99
N VAL A 468 24.41 8.72 23.94
CA VAL A 468 25.78 9.27 24.01
C VAL A 468 25.88 10.70 23.46
N GLY A 469 24.75 11.36 23.21
CA GLY A 469 24.70 12.77 22.79
C GLY A 469 24.98 12.99 21.30
N GLY A 470 24.81 11.98 20.46
CA GLY A 470 25.15 12.04 19.03
C GLY A 470 24.11 12.69 18.11
N LEU A 471 22.94 13.07 18.61
CA LEU A 471 21.84 13.59 17.78
C LEU A 471 22.12 14.95 17.10
N ASN A 472 23.23 15.62 17.43
CA ASN A 472 23.64 16.86 16.76
C ASN A 472 24.80 16.64 15.76
N LEU A 473 25.12 15.38 15.44
CA LEU A 473 26.24 15.00 14.57
C LEU A 473 25.81 14.57 13.17
N PHE A 474 24.58 14.90 12.77
CA PHE A 474 24.03 14.71 11.42
C PHE A 474 22.89 15.70 11.18
N ASP A 475 22.55 15.94 9.92
CA ASP A 475 21.54 16.93 9.51
C ASP A 475 20.26 16.30 8.95
N VAL A 476 20.33 15.07 8.41
CA VAL A 476 19.19 14.34 7.82
C VAL A 476 19.15 12.92 8.38
N ASN A 477 18.02 12.54 8.97
CA ASN A 477 17.77 11.15 9.35
C ASN A 477 17.40 10.35 8.09
N THR A 478 18.03 9.19 7.87
CA THR A 478 17.85 8.36 6.68
C THR A 478 17.58 6.91 7.07
N TYR A 479 16.70 6.24 6.34
CA TYR A 479 16.31 4.85 6.57
C TYR A 479 15.78 4.19 5.30
N HIS A 480 15.79 2.86 5.25
CA HIS A 480 15.18 2.04 4.20
C HIS A 480 13.87 1.44 4.68
N ASN A 481 13.11 0.80 3.78
CA ASN A 481 11.79 0.27 4.13
C ASN A 481 11.68 -1.27 4.04
N TYR A 482 12.81 -1.99 4.01
CA TYR A 482 12.86 -3.46 3.81
C TYR A 482 12.39 -4.27 5.01
N GLN A 483 12.99 -4.07 6.17
CA GLN A 483 12.71 -4.90 7.35
C GLN A 483 11.54 -4.37 8.19
N SER A 484 11.21 -3.08 8.05
CA SER A 484 10.07 -2.49 8.73
C SER A 484 9.62 -1.18 8.09
N ASP A 485 8.31 -1.08 7.88
CA ASP A 485 7.68 0.18 7.53
C ASP A 485 7.72 1.19 8.67
N ILE A 486 7.68 2.46 8.32
CA ILE A 486 7.35 3.50 9.28
C ILE A 486 5.90 3.42 9.76
N LYS A 487 5.71 3.27 11.07
CA LYS A 487 4.39 3.25 11.74
C LYS A 487 4.11 4.51 12.57
N GLU A 488 5.16 5.24 12.92
CA GLU A 488 5.12 6.45 13.74
C GLU A 488 6.32 7.35 13.40
N PRO A 489 6.19 8.68 13.54
CA PRO A 489 7.21 9.66 13.16
C PRO A 489 8.41 9.69 14.11
N PHE A 490 9.63 9.86 13.61
CA PHE A 490 10.89 9.86 14.39
C PHE A 490 11.08 11.07 15.31
N ASP A 491 10.13 12.00 15.33
CA ASP A 491 10.20 13.29 16.04
C ASP A 491 10.54 13.18 17.54
N ASP A 492 10.24 12.06 18.18
CA ASP A 492 10.58 11.79 19.58
C ASP A 492 12.08 11.54 19.80
N LEU A 493 12.81 11.18 18.74
CA LEU A 493 14.25 10.89 18.75
C LEU A 493 15.10 11.95 18.05
N LEU A 494 14.47 12.94 17.39
CA LEU A 494 15.16 13.94 16.56
C LEU A 494 15.06 15.34 17.16
N HIS A 495 16.05 16.18 16.85
CA HIS A 495 16.09 17.60 17.21
C HIS A 495 15.60 18.49 16.05
N GLY A 496 14.63 18.00 15.27
CA GLY A 496 14.08 18.71 14.11
C GLY A 496 14.76 18.40 12.77
N GLN A 497 15.68 17.42 12.72
CA GLN A 497 16.18 16.92 11.44
C GLN A 497 15.03 16.34 10.58
N PRO A 498 14.99 16.62 9.28
CA PRO A 498 14.09 15.92 8.37
C PRO A 498 14.45 14.43 8.28
N THR A 499 13.44 13.59 8.04
CA THR A 499 13.63 12.16 7.78
C THR A 499 13.42 11.87 6.29
N LEU A 500 14.33 11.12 5.67
CA LEU A 500 14.27 10.71 4.27
C LEU A 500 14.25 9.18 4.20
N GLU A 501 13.27 8.61 3.48
CA GLU A 501 13.38 7.24 3.01
C GLU A 501 14.29 7.24 1.78
N THR A 502 15.36 6.45 1.81
CA THR A 502 16.48 6.60 0.87
C THR A 502 16.63 5.46 -0.12
N GLU A 503 15.96 4.33 0.09
CA GLU A 503 16.13 3.14 -0.71
C GLU A 503 15.11 2.04 -0.34
N TRP A 504 14.26 1.69 -1.33
CA TRP A 504 13.38 0.55 -1.22
C TRP A 504 12.98 -0.06 -2.57
N SER A 505 12.63 -1.34 -2.52
CA SER A 505 11.88 -2.13 -3.51
C SER A 505 11.18 -3.28 -2.78
N ASP A 506 10.17 -3.93 -3.37
CA ASP A 506 9.54 -5.10 -2.72
C ASP A 506 10.42 -6.35 -2.84
N GLY A 507 11.35 -6.38 -3.81
CA GLY A 507 12.25 -7.51 -4.07
C GLY A 507 11.61 -8.59 -4.97
N GLY A 508 10.60 -8.20 -5.75
CA GLY A 508 9.94 -9.04 -6.74
C GLY A 508 10.84 -9.35 -7.95
N SER A 509 10.81 -10.60 -8.39
CA SER A 509 11.58 -11.10 -9.54
C SER A 509 10.86 -10.92 -10.89
N THR A 510 9.75 -10.18 -10.91
CA THR A 510 8.92 -9.96 -12.09
C THR A 510 8.73 -8.47 -12.34
N TRP A 511 8.91 -8.07 -13.61
CA TRP A 511 8.58 -6.72 -14.03
C TRP A 511 7.07 -6.54 -14.12
N VAL A 512 6.55 -5.52 -13.45
CA VAL A 512 5.17 -5.06 -13.60
C VAL A 512 5.17 -3.56 -13.88
N SER A 513 4.57 -3.20 -15.01
CA SER A 513 4.35 -1.81 -15.41
C SER A 513 2.97 -1.27 -15.02
N ALA A 514 2.07 -2.13 -14.54
CA ALA A 514 0.69 -1.79 -14.25
C ALA A 514 0.50 -1.00 -12.95
N TRP A 515 -0.57 -0.20 -12.90
CA TRP A 515 -0.96 0.57 -11.73
C TRP A 515 -1.64 -0.27 -10.66
N ASP A 516 -2.68 -1.04 -11.02
CA ASP A 516 -3.42 -1.92 -10.10
C ASP A 516 -4.16 -3.03 -10.89
N VAL A 517 -3.55 -4.19 -11.06
CA VAL A 517 -4.13 -5.30 -11.85
C VAL A 517 -4.17 -6.59 -11.06
N GLN A 518 -3.05 -6.95 -10.44
CA GLN A 518 -2.91 -8.19 -9.70
C GLN A 518 -3.00 -7.99 -8.18
N GLY A 519 -2.99 -6.74 -7.71
CA GLY A 519 -2.96 -6.42 -6.29
C GLY A 519 -1.64 -6.83 -5.63
N GLN A 520 -0.56 -6.84 -6.40
CA GLN A 520 0.79 -7.14 -5.91
C GLN A 520 1.34 -5.93 -5.14
N ASN A 521 2.24 -6.20 -4.19
CA ASN A 521 2.79 -5.16 -3.32
C ASN A 521 3.68 -4.13 -4.05
N PHE A 522 4.08 -4.43 -5.29
CA PHE A 522 5.00 -3.63 -6.11
C PHE A 522 4.34 -2.96 -7.33
N GLU A 523 3.01 -2.95 -7.40
CA GLU A 523 2.24 -2.17 -8.40
C GLU A 523 2.17 -0.69 -8.01
N GLY A 524 1.98 0.19 -9.01
CA GLY A 524 2.01 1.65 -8.81
C GLY A 524 1.04 2.14 -7.71
N PHE A 525 -0.15 1.56 -7.65
CA PHE A 525 -1.16 1.90 -6.65
C PHE A 525 -0.69 1.63 -5.22
N GLN A 526 -0.04 0.50 -4.98
CA GLN A 526 0.48 0.16 -3.66
C GLN A 526 1.64 1.08 -3.26
N TRP A 527 2.51 1.46 -4.20
CA TRP A 527 3.57 2.45 -3.97
C TRP A 527 3.03 3.83 -3.58
N ALA A 528 1.91 4.26 -4.17
CA ALA A 528 1.24 5.49 -3.76
C ALA A 528 0.78 5.42 -2.29
N ILE A 529 0.24 4.29 -1.84
CA ILE A 529 -0.17 4.08 -0.44
C ILE A 529 1.04 4.09 0.51
N TYR A 530 2.16 3.46 0.13
CA TYR A 530 3.37 3.46 0.94
C TYR A 530 3.90 4.88 1.16
N MET A 531 4.02 5.68 0.09
CA MET A 531 4.41 7.08 0.19
C MET A 531 3.43 7.91 1.03
N HIS A 532 2.12 7.73 0.85
CA HIS A 532 1.13 8.38 1.71
C HIS A 532 1.40 8.10 3.20
N ASN A 533 1.59 6.82 3.56
CA ASN A 533 1.79 6.42 4.94
C ASN A 533 3.08 6.98 5.53
N ALA A 534 4.13 7.08 4.72
CA ALA A 534 5.39 7.72 5.10
C ALA A 534 5.21 9.22 5.38
N PHE A 535 4.61 9.94 4.44
CA PHE A 535 4.39 11.38 4.56
C PHE A 535 3.46 11.76 5.70
N LYS A 536 2.44 10.93 5.97
CA LYS A 536 1.58 11.08 7.16
C LYS A 536 2.37 10.93 8.46
N ASN A 537 3.43 10.11 8.46
CA ASN A 537 4.34 9.89 9.59
C ASN A 537 5.62 10.74 9.50
N ASN A 538 5.49 11.97 9.01
CA ASN A 538 6.53 12.99 9.04
C ASN A 538 7.81 12.69 8.22
N VAL A 539 7.75 11.74 7.28
CA VAL A 539 8.82 11.54 6.30
C VAL A 539 8.80 12.69 5.28
N ALA A 540 9.97 13.23 4.96
CA ALA A 540 10.18 14.41 4.13
C ALA A 540 10.46 14.08 2.66
N GLY A 541 10.81 12.84 2.32
CA GLY A 541 11.05 12.42 0.94
C GLY A 541 11.10 10.90 0.82
N TRP A 542 11.10 10.41 -0.41
CA TRP A 542 11.02 8.97 -0.69
C TRP A 542 11.83 8.59 -1.92
N SER A 543 12.63 7.53 -1.86
CA SER A 543 13.51 7.12 -2.94
C SER A 543 13.35 5.64 -3.25
N HIS A 544 13.06 5.33 -4.51
CA HIS A 544 13.14 3.96 -4.99
C HIS A 544 14.61 3.47 -4.94
N TRP A 545 14.83 2.16 -4.97
CA TRP A 545 16.17 1.57 -5.11
C TRP A 545 16.82 2.01 -6.42
N TRP A 546 16.57 1.38 -7.58
CA TRP A 546 17.23 1.78 -8.83
C TRP A 546 16.38 2.68 -9.72
N CYS A 547 17.03 3.61 -10.42
CA CYS A 547 16.39 4.36 -11.49
C CYS A 547 16.08 3.44 -12.69
N THR A 548 17.09 2.69 -13.12
CA THR A 548 17.03 1.83 -14.30
C THR A 548 17.73 0.49 -14.03
N TRP A 549 17.25 -0.60 -14.62
CA TRP A 549 17.90 -1.91 -14.50
C TRP A 549 17.63 -2.79 -15.72
N THR A 550 18.50 -3.76 -15.99
CA THR A 550 18.38 -4.63 -17.17
C THR A 550 17.61 -5.93 -16.93
N GLN A 551 17.46 -6.34 -15.67
CA GLN A 551 16.68 -7.52 -15.32
C GLN A 551 15.21 -7.16 -15.07
N PRO A 552 14.26 -8.06 -15.42
CA PRO A 552 12.83 -7.79 -15.26
C PRO A 552 12.39 -7.99 -13.81
N THR A 553 12.81 -7.08 -12.92
CA THR A 553 12.50 -7.06 -11.48
C THR A 553 11.72 -5.81 -11.12
N ASP A 554 11.12 -5.74 -9.93
CA ASP A 554 10.49 -4.50 -9.46
C ASP A 554 11.51 -3.47 -8.91
N ALA A 555 12.77 -3.88 -8.69
CA ALA A 555 13.85 -3.08 -8.12
C ALA A 555 14.23 -1.80 -8.88
N SER A 556 13.67 -1.55 -10.07
CA SER A 556 13.84 -0.30 -10.80
C SER A 556 12.54 0.37 -11.24
N LEU A 557 12.61 1.69 -11.46
CA LEU A 557 11.50 2.47 -12.02
C LEU A 557 11.36 2.28 -13.55
N VAL A 558 12.47 2.01 -14.24
CA VAL A 558 12.53 1.73 -15.68
C VAL A 558 13.29 0.41 -15.92
N ALA A 559 12.71 -0.51 -16.67
CA ALA A 559 13.39 -1.71 -17.14
C ALA A 559 13.96 -1.47 -18.54
N VAL A 560 15.20 -1.90 -18.76
CA VAL A 560 15.87 -1.86 -20.07
C VAL A 560 16.05 -3.29 -20.58
N ASN A 561 15.54 -3.58 -21.77
CA ASN A 561 15.69 -4.88 -22.42
C ASN A 561 16.29 -4.70 -23.81
N GLY A 562 17.58 -5.00 -23.94
CA GLY A 562 18.34 -4.74 -25.17
C GLY A 562 18.32 -3.27 -25.55
N THR A 563 17.75 -2.96 -26.71
CA THR A 563 17.62 -1.59 -27.25
C THR A 563 16.25 -0.96 -26.95
N SER A 564 15.46 -1.55 -26.04
CA SER A 564 14.12 -1.08 -25.67
C SER A 564 14.01 -0.86 -24.16
N TYR A 565 13.04 -0.07 -23.72
CA TYR A 565 12.77 0.15 -22.30
C TYR A 565 11.28 0.20 -21.99
N GLN A 566 10.94 0.01 -20.72
CA GLN A 566 9.59 0.11 -20.19
C GLN A 566 9.60 0.91 -18.89
N VAL A 567 8.64 1.82 -18.74
CA VAL A 567 8.44 2.63 -17.55
C VAL A 567 7.38 1.98 -16.68
N SER A 568 7.61 1.91 -15.37
CA SER A 568 6.64 1.34 -14.43
C SER A 568 5.64 2.38 -13.93
N ALA A 569 4.43 1.93 -13.57
CA ALA A 569 3.48 2.79 -12.86
C ALA A 569 3.94 3.20 -11.45
N ARG A 570 5.00 2.59 -10.90
CA ARG A 570 5.67 3.09 -9.69
C ARG A 570 6.21 4.50 -9.91
N LEU A 571 6.80 4.79 -11.08
CA LEU A 571 7.21 6.16 -11.41
C LEU A 571 6.02 7.13 -11.42
N TRP A 572 4.86 6.69 -11.89
CA TRP A 572 3.66 7.54 -11.92
C TRP A 572 3.04 7.76 -10.54
N ALA A 573 3.22 6.82 -9.61
CA ALA A 573 2.95 7.06 -8.19
C ALA A 573 3.85 8.18 -7.63
N PHE A 574 5.16 8.13 -7.94
CA PHE A 574 6.11 9.19 -7.54
C PHE A 574 5.72 10.53 -8.15
N ALA A 575 5.50 10.56 -9.47
CA ALA A 575 5.13 11.76 -10.20
C ALA A 575 3.81 12.38 -9.69
N GLY A 576 2.85 11.56 -9.25
CA GLY A 576 1.61 12.03 -8.61
C GLY A 576 1.83 12.85 -7.33
N TYR A 577 2.96 12.67 -6.64
CA TYR A 577 3.41 13.53 -5.55
C TYR A 577 4.35 14.63 -6.04
N PHE A 578 5.47 14.26 -6.64
CA PHE A 578 6.64 15.13 -6.77
C PHE A 578 6.57 16.13 -7.92
N ARG A 579 5.67 15.95 -8.91
CA ARG A 579 5.37 17.02 -9.87
C ARG A 579 4.72 18.23 -9.21
N PHE A 580 3.97 18.00 -8.13
CA PHE A 580 3.07 18.99 -7.54
C PHE A 580 3.54 19.47 -6.16
N ALA A 581 4.12 18.61 -5.33
CA ALA A 581 4.79 18.98 -4.09
C ALA A 581 6.31 19.04 -4.32
N ARG A 582 6.81 20.22 -4.68
CA ARG A 582 8.22 20.43 -5.04
C ARG A 582 9.11 20.54 -3.79
N PRO A 583 10.44 20.35 -3.90
CA PRO A 583 11.36 20.56 -2.79
C PRO A 583 11.12 21.92 -2.11
N GLY A 584 11.04 21.90 -0.77
CA GLY A 584 10.69 23.04 0.05
C GLY A 584 9.20 23.20 0.37
N ALA A 585 8.30 22.46 -0.28
CA ALA A 585 6.87 22.47 0.02
C ALA A 585 6.60 22.05 1.48
N MET A 586 5.70 22.73 2.15
CA MET A 586 5.34 22.47 3.54
C MET A 586 4.13 21.53 3.63
N ARG A 587 4.23 20.42 4.37
CA ARG A 587 3.07 19.55 4.58
C ARG A 587 2.03 20.25 5.45
N LEU A 588 0.78 20.20 5.02
CA LEU A 588 -0.38 20.73 5.73
C LEU A 588 -1.16 19.63 6.46
N ALA A 589 -1.98 20.01 7.43
CA ALA A 589 -2.94 19.09 8.04
C ALA A 589 -4.00 18.70 7.02
N ALA A 590 -4.22 17.39 6.86
CA ALA A 590 -5.23 16.82 5.99
C ALA A 590 -5.89 15.62 6.68
N THR A 591 -7.22 15.51 6.55
CA THR A 591 -8.01 14.40 7.11
C THR A 591 -9.13 14.02 6.15
N THR A 592 -9.60 12.77 6.27
CA THR A 592 -10.70 12.19 5.48
C THR A 592 -11.73 11.57 6.43
N SER A 593 -13.00 11.54 6.05
CA SER A 593 -14.08 10.94 6.85
C SER A 593 -14.22 9.41 6.69
N VAL A 594 -13.49 8.81 5.75
CA VAL A 594 -13.55 7.36 5.45
C VAL A 594 -12.15 6.76 5.44
N MET A 595 -12.02 5.46 5.67
CA MET A 595 -10.71 4.80 5.78
C MET A 595 -10.12 4.40 4.43
N GLU A 596 -10.95 4.29 3.40
CA GLU A 596 -10.57 3.86 2.06
C GLU A 596 -10.00 4.99 1.18
N VAL A 597 -10.10 6.25 1.62
CA VAL A 597 -9.57 7.42 0.91
C VAL A 597 -8.40 7.98 1.69
N TYR A 598 -7.21 7.96 1.09
CA TYR A 598 -5.98 8.46 1.70
C TYR A 598 -5.69 9.88 1.17
N VAL A 599 -5.17 10.76 2.03
CA VAL A 599 -4.94 12.17 1.64
C VAL A 599 -3.76 12.78 2.38
N THR A 600 -2.93 13.49 1.62
CA THR A 600 -1.96 14.46 2.14
C THR A 600 -2.16 15.80 1.43
N ALA A 601 -1.64 16.89 1.99
CA ALA A 601 -1.68 18.20 1.37
C ALA A 601 -0.34 18.92 1.61
N TRP A 602 0.09 19.71 0.63
CA TRP A 602 1.39 20.38 0.61
C TRP A 602 1.27 21.77 0.02
N GLU A 603 1.83 22.78 0.67
CA GLU A 603 1.92 24.15 0.16
C GLU A 603 3.33 24.40 -0.36
N ASN A 604 3.47 24.69 -1.65
CA ASN A 604 4.74 25.02 -2.27
C ASN A 604 5.22 26.41 -1.85
N THR A 605 6.51 26.67 -2.05
CA THR A 605 7.14 27.96 -1.75
C THR A 605 6.59 29.13 -2.57
N ASN A 606 5.94 28.84 -3.71
CA ASN A 606 5.25 29.82 -4.54
C ASN A 606 3.76 30.01 -4.17
N GLY A 607 3.27 29.32 -3.12
CA GLY A 607 1.89 29.43 -2.63
C GLY A 607 0.89 28.47 -3.28
N THR A 608 1.27 27.70 -4.30
CA THR A 608 0.34 26.67 -4.84
C THR A 608 0.21 25.50 -3.88
N ILE A 609 -0.94 24.85 -3.86
CA ILE A 609 -1.21 23.70 -2.99
C ILE A 609 -1.36 22.44 -3.83
N ALA A 610 -0.71 21.36 -3.41
CA ALA A 610 -0.89 20.02 -3.96
C ALA A 610 -1.62 19.13 -2.96
N ILE A 611 -2.68 18.45 -3.40
CA ILE A 611 -3.48 17.53 -2.59
C ILE A 611 -3.55 16.16 -3.30
N PRO A 612 -2.55 15.29 -3.09
CA PRO A 612 -2.63 13.91 -3.54
C PRO A 612 -3.69 13.14 -2.74
N VAL A 613 -4.70 12.62 -3.44
CA VAL A 613 -5.78 11.79 -2.88
C VAL A 613 -5.73 10.40 -3.54
N ILE A 614 -5.79 9.33 -2.74
CA ILE A 614 -5.81 7.96 -3.24
C ILE A 614 -7.12 7.30 -2.83
N ASN A 615 -7.87 6.77 -3.79
CA ASN A 615 -9.07 6.00 -3.53
C ASN A 615 -8.75 4.50 -3.61
N ALA A 616 -8.68 3.83 -2.46
CA ALA A 616 -8.45 2.39 -2.39
C ALA A 616 -9.70 1.55 -2.58
N ALA A 617 -10.88 2.16 -2.61
CA ALA A 617 -12.10 1.45 -2.92
C ALA A 617 -12.16 1.06 -4.41
N HIS A 618 -12.93 0.02 -4.68
CA HIS A 618 -13.27 -0.42 -6.05
C HIS A 618 -14.52 0.28 -6.58
N TYR A 619 -14.85 1.47 -6.06
CA TYR A 619 -15.93 2.32 -6.53
C TYR A 619 -15.53 3.79 -6.42
N THR A 620 -16.19 4.65 -7.22
CA THR A 620 -15.97 6.10 -7.22
C THR A 620 -16.46 6.72 -5.90
N TYR A 621 -15.68 7.66 -5.36
CA TYR A 621 -16.13 8.55 -4.29
C TYR A 621 -16.40 9.95 -4.83
N THR A 622 -17.51 10.55 -4.41
CA THR A 622 -17.69 12.01 -4.43
C THR A 622 -17.02 12.59 -3.19
N LEU A 623 -16.11 13.54 -3.40
CA LEU A 623 -15.30 14.19 -2.37
C LEU A 623 -15.84 15.59 -2.08
N ASP A 624 -16.20 15.87 -0.84
CA ASP A 624 -16.45 17.21 -0.35
C ASP A 624 -15.17 17.79 0.26
N MET A 625 -14.54 18.73 -0.44
CA MET A 625 -13.25 19.31 -0.09
C MET A 625 -13.44 20.60 0.71
N ASN A 626 -12.89 20.66 1.93
CA ASN A 626 -12.89 21.86 2.78
C ASN A 626 -11.45 22.34 3.01
N LEU A 627 -11.12 23.58 2.61
CA LEU A 627 -9.77 24.13 2.55
C LEU A 627 -9.61 25.33 3.50
N ALA A 628 -9.55 25.05 4.81
CA ALA A 628 -9.43 26.09 5.82
C ALA A 628 -8.07 26.79 5.78
N GLY A 629 -8.07 28.13 5.90
CA GLY A 629 -6.84 28.93 5.90
C GLY A 629 -6.19 29.07 4.53
N THR A 630 -6.89 28.73 3.45
CA THR A 630 -6.43 28.89 2.07
C THR A 630 -7.26 29.95 1.35
N ASN A 631 -6.73 30.49 0.25
CA ASN A 631 -7.42 31.43 -0.63
C ASN A 631 -7.43 30.92 -2.07
N VAL A 632 -8.01 29.74 -2.26
CA VAL A 632 -8.02 29.03 -3.54
C VAL A 632 -8.86 29.76 -4.57
N THR A 633 -8.27 29.97 -5.75
CA THR A 633 -8.93 30.63 -6.89
C THR A 633 -9.14 29.69 -8.06
N HIS A 634 -8.25 28.71 -8.24
CA HIS A 634 -8.31 27.75 -9.32
C HIS A 634 -7.90 26.37 -8.83
N VAL A 635 -8.51 25.33 -9.40
CA VAL A 635 -8.20 23.93 -9.12
C VAL A 635 -8.11 23.21 -10.45
N VAL A 636 -7.05 22.43 -10.61
CA VAL A 636 -6.92 21.40 -11.64
C VAL A 636 -6.67 20.05 -10.98
N ALA A 637 -6.96 18.97 -11.68
CA ALA A 637 -6.73 17.63 -11.16
C ALA A 637 -6.03 16.73 -12.18
N TYR A 638 -5.12 15.90 -11.69
CA TYR A 638 -4.38 14.92 -12.48
C TYR A 638 -4.66 13.52 -11.99
N LEU A 639 -5.03 12.62 -12.89
CA LEU A 639 -5.42 11.25 -12.60
C LEU A 639 -4.30 10.27 -12.92
N THR A 640 -4.07 9.34 -12.00
CA THR A 640 -3.24 8.14 -12.20
C THR A 640 -4.06 6.90 -11.89
N ASP A 641 -4.22 6.04 -12.88
CA ASP A 641 -4.88 4.74 -12.80
C ASP A 641 -4.29 3.78 -13.84
N ASN A 642 -4.95 2.66 -14.14
CA ASN A 642 -4.47 1.70 -15.15
C ASN A 642 -4.38 2.24 -16.59
N THR A 643 -5.03 3.36 -16.87
CA THR A 643 -5.17 3.98 -18.19
C THR A 643 -4.61 5.40 -18.26
N HIS A 644 -4.29 6.02 -17.13
CA HIS A 644 -3.79 7.38 -17.00
C HIS A 644 -2.48 7.43 -16.21
N ASN A 645 -1.49 8.16 -16.72
CA ASN A 645 -0.18 8.32 -16.10
C ASN A 645 0.00 9.78 -15.68
N VAL A 646 -0.60 10.17 -14.55
CA VAL A 646 -0.65 11.56 -14.08
C VAL A 646 -1.19 12.50 -15.17
N THR A 647 -2.32 12.12 -15.75
CA THR A 647 -2.96 12.80 -16.87
C THR A 647 -3.87 13.92 -16.37
N LEU A 648 -3.76 15.12 -16.94
CA LEU A 648 -4.67 16.23 -16.64
C LEU A 648 -6.12 15.83 -16.97
N THR A 649 -7.02 16.04 -16.03
CA THR A 649 -8.46 15.82 -16.22
C THR A 649 -9.12 17.04 -16.86
N ASN A 650 -10.23 16.82 -17.59
CA ASN A 650 -11.04 17.89 -18.18
C ASN A 650 -12.13 18.41 -17.21
N GLU A 651 -11.96 18.18 -15.92
CA GLU A 651 -12.90 18.58 -14.88
C GLU A 651 -12.81 20.08 -14.61
N THR A 652 -13.94 20.71 -14.25
CA THR A 652 -13.96 22.11 -13.79
C THR A 652 -14.55 22.14 -12.39
N PHE A 653 -13.86 22.82 -11.48
CA PHE A 653 -14.23 22.86 -10.07
C PHE A 653 -14.76 24.24 -9.70
N ALA A 654 -16.00 24.30 -9.24
CA ALA A 654 -16.56 25.52 -8.68
C ALA A 654 -16.09 25.67 -7.22
N VAL A 655 -15.19 26.62 -6.98
CA VAL A 655 -14.70 26.94 -5.63
C VAL A 655 -15.57 28.00 -4.99
N ASN A 656 -16.14 27.72 -3.82
CA ASN A 656 -16.94 28.67 -3.06
C ASN A 656 -16.54 28.64 -1.59
N GLY A 657 -16.00 29.76 -1.07
CA GLY A 657 -15.64 29.90 0.33
C GLY A 657 -14.60 28.88 0.81
N GLY A 658 -13.61 28.56 -0.03
CA GLY A 658 -12.60 27.54 0.27
C GLY A 658 -13.13 26.12 0.24
N LYS A 659 -14.19 25.85 -0.53
CA LYS A 659 -14.77 24.52 -0.70
C LYS A 659 -14.99 24.21 -2.17
N PHE A 660 -14.87 22.94 -2.53
CA PHE A 660 -15.29 22.41 -3.82
C PHE A 660 -15.68 20.94 -3.69
N THR A 661 -16.37 20.41 -4.69
CA THR A 661 -16.69 18.98 -4.79
C THR A 661 -15.96 18.38 -5.97
N ALA A 662 -15.49 17.14 -5.84
CA ALA A 662 -14.81 16.40 -6.90
C ALA A 662 -15.25 14.93 -6.92
N GLU A 663 -14.93 14.21 -7.98
CA GLU A 663 -15.02 12.75 -7.99
C GLU A 663 -13.62 12.14 -8.02
N ILE A 664 -13.45 10.97 -7.41
CA ILE A 664 -12.23 10.17 -7.53
C ILE A 664 -12.60 8.74 -7.91
N GLU A 665 -11.98 8.28 -8.99
CA GLU A 665 -12.16 6.98 -9.62
C GLU A 665 -11.76 5.84 -8.67
N PRO A 666 -12.28 4.63 -8.86
CA PRO A 666 -11.84 3.47 -8.09
C PRO A 666 -10.36 3.19 -8.32
N ARG A 667 -9.67 2.71 -7.28
CA ARG A 667 -8.29 2.21 -7.36
C ARG A 667 -7.36 3.19 -8.08
N SER A 668 -7.50 4.48 -7.79
CA SER A 668 -6.76 5.54 -8.47
C SER A 668 -6.12 6.49 -7.46
N MET A 669 -5.20 7.28 -7.98
CA MET A 669 -4.67 8.47 -7.32
C MET A 669 -5.06 9.69 -8.15
N LYS A 670 -5.69 10.68 -7.53
CA LYS A 670 -6.00 11.97 -8.15
C LYS A 670 -5.31 13.06 -7.35
N THR A 671 -4.42 13.81 -7.99
CA THR A 671 -3.74 14.95 -7.37
C THR A 671 -4.42 16.24 -7.79
N PHE A 672 -5.05 16.91 -6.83
CA PHE A 672 -5.59 18.25 -7.04
C PHE A 672 -4.46 19.27 -6.86
N PHE A 673 -4.26 20.14 -7.82
CA PHE A 673 -3.26 21.21 -7.78
C PHE A 673 -3.97 22.56 -7.86
N LEU A 674 -3.67 23.45 -6.93
CA LEU A 674 -4.50 24.60 -6.60
C LEU A 674 -3.66 25.88 -6.67
N ASP A 675 -4.18 26.88 -7.36
CA ASP A 675 -3.67 28.24 -7.29
C ASP A 675 -4.33 28.98 -6.12
N CYS A 676 -3.51 29.67 -5.34
CA CYS A 676 -3.95 30.49 -4.22
C CYS A 676 -3.49 31.95 -4.42
N ASN A 677 -4.35 32.91 -4.05
CA ASN A 677 -4.06 34.35 -4.13
C ASN A 677 -3.55 34.95 -2.82
#